data_AF-A0A9X8EPE9-F1
#
_entry.id   AF-A0A9X8EPE9-F1
#
_cell.length_a   1.000
_cell.length_b   1.000
_cell.length_c   1.000
_cell.angle_alpha   90.00
_cell.angle_beta   90.00
_cell.angle_gamma   90.00
#
_symmetry.space_group_name_H-M   'P 1'
#
loop_
_entity.id
_entity.type
_entity.pdbx_description
1 polymer ?
#
loop_
_entity_poly.entity_id
_entity_poly.type
_entity_poly.pdbx_seq_one_letter_code
_entity_poly.pdbx_strand_id
1 'polypeptide(L)'
;MSTRMFITAAPVGAVSRFVSPKEPKFLDNSELAAQDDSLESVLLNAGWKRVAAGGLRTRVNPGAGTRALVAVSATTLEWLESRKTQQDIVFTLTGSGWQLDNDGALVQDDPLHQGYLPPSLVEALRSDSPAAYETLISQGWEVCAAGYWNPMRAASPYLPITPDAIIEASVHAAAEGAAILHLHTRDLSDSHTLSIPGNTQTINLGAQQNHIDVDQYNQIVPALHQRIPSAIINLSTSVRGGRNFESPIRRAHLHHYGLNKRGPDVSSFSPGPVIFQAGGGYENSPQFLEQQLEHLNTCAIRPEVEVFNSSILDNALGPNLRGLSQAGNPILFMLVAGVDQFRRAEDGSVSDDSLIPVADREAVYGLIKQDTPASLAHAIELASSRLQPFVQRIRREVPDAVISILAPGPMLRILAEVALSLRLDGVRVGLEDALHVPDTLAPGGSRKATTADQVRYVRKRLEALGVSLQDAEQTRDRLNMPLDQVKLFREAAATLKSLELEGTPTAPRPIARALLDALQPLQQRYLEREAAFIGHVSARLAETLAGQAPVSAERLAEVAIETIFDSGLYVRYFIEERDRYRLPLNQFGKRLYAVQALNFIRELNDEHGVTNLAWDQALDTLATQDQLPRDSYRIVPHQYKGQDLRFLEYLASLPCRYNSSRTLVVNTVLRTDPDYSMIMALLFEGIHQLTSRLRGDSSAERKAHGTRLYHVQAQDVQDVHATALPNPIRHYQWAVLPSTPTTNYPQGIALGKGLASTFSSFLQDIGQSSVALLGIVHSGLDAQDNPIIESAMLHNRFILGTQWHSQVVSHSARLIYEQVILPRIIAQPNALRFCPDGLVARDDHGLPLDHAGRPATRLSFQGIEDLQRLHFCAHSSGAATLQQLDNAMREDMQRLGYSVLEQEEIFNRAVAISFGSATDIDTTLQGTPVIDITAYNDIRSLAGTTTHDYIPANACANTATIAQLHGGVAAQHRYDQASWAFYKEGKGRKLLRLKDVVLRHDPVRAHDGHSIRRYLEGAPATLHDLLNLFLEAPLNIRADMLMREFYATQQTTRH
;
A
#
# COMPACT_ATOMS: atom_id res chain seq x y z
N MET A 1 14.09 22.78 3.73
CA MET A 1 13.16 21.75 3.21
C MET A 1 13.88 20.41 3.26
N SER A 2 13.21 19.34 3.69
CA SER A 2 13.79 17.99 3.66
C SER A 2 14.11 17.58 2.22
N THR A 3 15.28 16.99 1.98
CA THR A 3 15.62 16.39 0.67
C THR A 3 14.67 15.22 0.40
N ARG A 4 14.13 15.14 -0.82
CA ARG A 4 13.20 14.09 -1.25
C ARG A 4 13.77 13.28 -2.42
N MET A 5 13.78 11.96 -2.32
CA MET A 5 14.28 11.07 -3.37
C MET A 5 13.34 9.89 -3.62
N PHE A 6 13.39 9.30 -4.81
CA PHE A 6 12.75 8.03 -5.13
C PHE A 6 13.80 6.95 -5.44
N ILE A 7 13.37 5.68 -5.40
CA ILE A 7 14.24 4.53 -5.73
C ILE A 7 13.74 3.85 -7.00
N THR A 8 14.64 3.57 -7.93
CA THR A 8 14.43 2.70 -9.09
C THR A 8 15.02 1.32 -8.81
N ALA A 9 14.26 0.25 -9.02
CA ALA A 9 14.73 -1.13 -8.89
C ALA A 9 14.97 -1.76 -10.26
N ALA A 10 16.14 -2.38 -10.47
CA ALA A 10 16.53 -3.03 -11.72
C ALA A 10 16.78 -4.55 -11.51
N PRO A 11 15.72 -5.38 -11.47
CA PRO A 11 15.83 -6.77 -11.01
C PRO A 11 16.50 -7.76 -11.97
N VAL A 12 16.60 -7.46 -13.27
CA VAL A 12 16.98 -8.47 -14.29
C VAL A 12 18.28 -8.13 -14.99
N GLY A 13 18.33 -6.99 -15.68
CA GLY A 13 19.48 -6.57 -16.47
C GLY A 13 19.90 -7.49 -17.61
N ALA A 14 21.09 -7.23 -18.15
CA ALA A 14 21.55 -7.87 -19.38
C ALA A 14 22.76 -8.82 -19.23
N VAL A 15 23.54 -8.72 -18.15
CA VAL A 15 24.84 -9.43 -18.01
C VAL A 15 24.78 -10.60 -17.05
N SER A 16 24.18 -10.40 -15.89
CA SER A 16 24.11 -11.41 -14.83
C SER A 16 23.35 -12.65 -15.30
N ARG A 17 23.71 -13.84 -14.78
CA ARG A 17 23.01 -15.10 -15.10
C ARG A 17 22.37 -15.73 -13.86
N PHE A 18 21.26 -16.41 -14.07
CA PHE A 18 20.66 -17.28 -13.07
C PHE A 18 21.42 -18.61 -13.05
N VAL A 19 21.75 -19.07 -11.84
CA VAL A 19 22.26 -20.43 -11.60
C VAL A 19 21.43 -21.00 -10.47
N SER A 20 20.77 -22.13 -10.71
CA SER A 20 19.88 -22.71 -9.71
C SER A 20 20.67 -23.12 -8.46
N PRO A 21 20.18 -22.83 -7.25
CA PRO A 21 20.85 -23.28 -6.04
C PRO A 21 20.88 -24.83 -5.97
N LYS A 22 19.88 -25.50 -6.56
CA LYS A 22 19.73 -26.97 -6.58
C LYS A 22 20.65 -27.71 -7.56
N GLU A 23 21.37 -26.99 -8.41
CA GLU A 23 22.39 -27.60 -9.29
C GLU A 23 23.63 -28.00 -8.49
N PRO A 24 24.36 -29.07 -8.88
CA PRO A 24 25.64 -29.37 -8.28
C PRO A 24 26.60 -28.18 -8.46
N LYS A 25 27.43 -27.91 -7.46
CA LYS A 25 28.45 -26.85 -7.50
C LYS A 25 29.84 -27.39 -7.78
N PHE A 26 30.03 -28.68 -7.56
CA PHE A 26 31.24 -29.43 -7.83
C PHE A 26 30.91 -30.81 -8.39
N LEU A 27 31.74 -31.30 -9.31
CA LEU A 27 31.68 -32.65 -9.86
C LEU A 27 33.06 -33.30 -9.74
N ASP A 28 33.11 -34.50 -9.19
CA ASP A 28 34.34 -35.28 -9.08
C ASP A 28 34.72 -35.85 -10.46
N ASN A 29 36.02 -35.99 -10.74
CA ASN A 29 36.48 -36.67 -11.95
C ASN A 29 35.91 -38.09 -12.07
N SER A 30 35.70 -38.81 -10.96
CA SER A 30 35.09 -40.14 -10.99
C SER A 30 33.63 -40.14 -11.46
N GLU A 31 32.91 -39.03 -11.26
CA GLU A 31 31.52 -38.85 -11.72
C GLU A 31 31.47 -38.56 -13.24
N LEU A 32 32.60 -38.17 -13.85
CA LEU A 32 32.74 -37.88 -15.27
C LEU A 32 33.46 -39.00 -16.05
N ALA A 33 34.18 -39.88 -15.36
CA ALA A 33 35.09 -40.87 -15.94
C ALA A 33 34.43 -41.98 -16.79
N ALA A 34 33.10 -41.99 -16.93
CA ALA A 34 32.37 -43.05 -17.66
C ALA A 34 32.01 -42.72 -19.12
N GLN A 35 32.19 -41.48 -19.65
CA GLN A 35 32.14 -41.20 -21.10
C GLN A 35 32.55 -39.77 -21.55
N ASP A 36 33.22 -39.73 -22.71
CA ASP A 36 33.36 -38.72 -23.79
C ASP A 36 33.91 -37.30 -23.51
N ASP A 37 34.92 -36.87 -24.29
CA ASP A 37 35.55 -35.52 -24.28
C ASP A 37 34.54 -34.36 -24.54
N SER A 38 33.34 -34.71 -25.00
CA SER A 38 32.24 -33.79 -25.30
C SER A 38 31.61 -33.17 -24.06
N LEU A 39 31.43 -33.93 -22.96
CA LEU A 39 30.80 -33.44 -21.72
C LEU A 39 31.65 -32.40 -21.00
N GLU A 40 32.95 -32.68 -20.94
CA GLU A 40 33.94 -31.75 -20.41
C GLU A 40 33.93 -30.43 -21.17
N SER A 41 33.94 -30.50 -22.50
CA SER A 41 33.91 -29.33 -23.37
C SER A 41 32.64 -28.51 -23.12
N VAL A 42 31.49 -29.16 -22.92
CA VAL A 42 30.22 -28.50 -22.58
C VAL A 42 30.30 -27.78 -21.23
N LEU A 43 30.83 -28.41 -20.18
CA LEU A 43 30.98 -27.79 -18.86
C LEU A 43 31.93 -26.59 -18.88
N LEU A 44 33.08 -26.72 -19.54
CA LEU A 44 34.06 -25.63 -19.69
C LEU A 44 33.45 -24.45 -20.47
N ASN A 45 32.70 -24.72 -21.54
CA ASN A 45 31.99 -23.71 -22.31
C ASN A 45 30.87 -23.03 -21.49
N ALA A 46 30.24 -23.76 -20.57
CA ALA A 46 29.27 -23.22 -19.62
C ALA A 46 29.90 -22.37 -18.50
N GLY A 47 31.24 -22.37 -18.39
CA GLY A 47 32.00 -21.58 -17.43
C GLY A 47 32.45 -22.33 -16.18
N TRP A 48 32.32 -23.66 -16.16
CA TRP A 48 32.93 -24.50 -15.13
C TRP A 48 34.46 -24.51 -15.27
N LYS A 49 35.15 -24.82 -14.17
CA LYS A 49 36.61 -24.82 -14.10
C LYS A 49 37.14 -26.12 -13.55
N ARG A 50 38.23 -26.61 -14.14
CA ARG A 50 39.05 -27.67 -13.52
C ARG A 50 39.62 -27.17 -12.19
N VAL A 51 39.55 -28.01 -11.17
CA VAL A 51 40.13 -27.76 -9.85
C VAL A 51 40.88 -29.00 -9.37
N ALA A 52 42.01 -28.78 -8.70
CA ALA A 52 42.77 -29.86 -8.08
C ALA A 52 42.03 -30.44 -6.86
N ALA A 53 42.56 -31.53 -6.29
CA ALA A 53 42.07 -32.06 -5.02
C ALA A 53 42.29 -31.08 -3.86
N GLY A 54 41.51 -31.22 -2.79
CA GLY A 54 41.65 -30.41 -1.57
C GLY A 54 40.55 -29.37 -1.34
N GLY A 55 39.52 -29.31 -2.19
CA GLY A 55 38.30 -28.57 -1.92
C GLY A 55 37.48 -29.19 -0.78
N LEU A 56 36.48 -28.47 -0.27
CA LEU A 56 35.54 -28.98 0.74
C LEU A 56 34.12 -28.99 0.20
N ARG A 57 33.34 -30.05 0.45
CA ARG A 57 31.90 -30.09 0.18
C ARG A 57 31.09 -30.56 1.39
N THR A 58 29.83 -30.16 1.49
CA THR A 58 28.90 -30.73 2.48
C THR A 58 28.41 -32.11 2.04
N ARG A 59 28.27 -33.06 2.98
CA ARG A 59 27.63 -34.37 2.70
C ARG A 59 26.17 -34.21 2.31
N VAL A 60 25.76 -34.84 1.20
CA VAL A 60 24.34 -35.09 0.88
C VAL A 60 23.96 -36.45 1.42
N ASN A 61 22.96 -36.52 2.30
CA ASN A 61 22.50 -37.79 2.86
C ASN A 61 21.07 -38.10 2.37
N PRO A 62 20.90 -38.74 1.19
CA PRO A 62 19.61 -38.88 0.52
C PRO A 62 18.63 -39.83 1.23
N GLY A 63 19.03 -40.51 2.32
CA GLY A 63 18.21 -41.47 3.08
C GLY A 63 17.84 -41.06 4.52
N ALA A 64 18.26 -39.90 5.00
CA ALA A 64 17.92 -39.45 6.36
C ALA A 64 16.56 -38.73 6.37
N GLY A 65 15.53 -39.37 6.94
CA GLY A 65 14.17 -38.81 7.06
C GLY A 65 14.01 -37.57 7.96
N THR A 66 15.09 -36.88 8.30
CA THR A 66 15.11 -35.68 9.14
C THR A 66 15.96 -34.59 8.47
N ARG A 67 15.38 -33.39 8.30
CA ARG A 67 16.07 -32.16 7.86
C ARG A 67 17.28 -31.89 8.77
N ALA A 68 18.48 -32.24 8.32
CA ALA A 68 19.71 -31.86 9.04
C ALA A 68 20.11 -30.46 8.57
N LEU A 69 19.90 -29.45 9.41
CA LEU A 69 20.40 -28.09 9.20
C LEU A 69 21.93 -28.14 9.17
N VAL A 70 22.55 -27.80 8.05
CA VAL A 70 24.00 -27.57 8.00
C VAL A 70 24.22 -26.07 8.20
N ALA A 71 25.05 -25.73 9.18
CA ALA A 71 25.32 -24.35 9.55
C ALA A 71 26.83 -24.10 9.65
N VAL A 72 27.27 -22.95 9.15
CA VAL A 72 28.60 -22.39 9.42
C VAL A 72 28.38 -21.17 10.29
N SER A 73 28.77 -21.25 11.56
CA SER A 73 28.51 -20.16 12.51
C SER A 73 29.31 -18.90 12.15
N ALA A 74 28.76 -17.72 12.45
CA ALA A 74 29.48 -16.45 12.33
C ALA A 74 30.81 -16.51 13.10
N THR A 75 30.77 -17.01 14.33
CA THR A 75 31.95 -17.11 15.21
C THR A 75 33.09 -17.92 14.60
N THR A 76 32.78 -19.01 13.88
CA THR A 76 33.80 -19.82 13.19
C THR A 76 34.50 -19.04 12.09
N LEU A 77 33.76 -18.22 11.34
CA LEU A 77 34.32 -17.38 10.28
C LEU A 77 35.05 -16.16 10.84
N GLU A 78 34.60 -15.61 11.97
CA GLU A 78 35.25 -14.49 12.65
C GLU A 78 36.64 -14.84 13.24
N TRP A 79 36.96 -16.13 13.40
CA TRP A 79 38.32 -16.57 13.75
C TRP A 79 39.35 -16.33 12.64
N LEU A 80 38.91 -16.05 11.41
CA LEU A 80 39.80 -15.69 10.30
C LEU A 80 40.23 -14.23 10.43
N GLU A 81 41.53 -13.94 10.38
CA GLU A 81 42.02 -12.55 10.36
C GLU A 81 41.75 -11.88 9.00
N SER A 82 41.75 -12.66 7.92
CA SER A 82 41.51 -12.16 6.56
C SER A 82 40.02 -11.93 6.30
N ARG A 83 39.61 -10.65 6.39
CA ARG A 83 38.27 -10.20 5.98
C ARG A 83 37.92 -10.62 4.54
N LYS A 84 38.90 -10.68 3.65
CA LYS A 84 38.72 -11.15 2.27
C LYS A 84 38.34 -12.63 2.23
N THR A 85 39.01 -13.47 3.03
CA THR A 85 38.71 -14.91 3.10
C THR A 85 37.30 -15.13 3.65
N GLN A 86 36.92 -14.41 4.71
CA GLN A 86 35.56 -14.42 5.23
C GLN A 86 34.52 -14.09 4.14
N GLN A 87 34.74 -12.97 3.42
CA GLN A 87 33.83 -12.52 2.37
C GLN A 87 33.77 -13.52 1.20
N ASP A 88 34.89 -14.07 0.76
CA ASP A 88 34.93 -15.05 -0.34
C ASP A 88 34.17 -16.35 0.04
N ILE A 89 34.23 -16.78 1.30
CA ILE A 89 33.41 -17.91 1.82
C ILE A 89 31.93 -17.54 1.79
N VAL A 90 31.55 -16.40 2.37
CA VAL A 90 30.16 -15.94 2.42
C VAL A 90 29.58 -15.81 1.01
N PHE A 91 30.31 -15.20 0.07
CA PHE A 91 29.87 -15.08 -1.32
C PHE A 91 29.75 -16.42 -2.04
N THR A 92 30.64 -17.36 -1.76
CA THR A 92 30.58 -18.71 -2.34
C THR A 92 29.34 -19.44 -1.86
N LEU A 93 29.09 -19.46 -0.55
CA LEU A 93 27.97 -20.18 0.04
C LEU A 93 26.63 -19.52 -0.28
N THR A 94 26.49 -18.20 -0.08
CA THR A 94 25.27 -17.48 -0.44
C THR A 94 25.00 -17.49 -1.95
N GLY A 95 26.06 -17.51 -2.78
CA GLY A 95 25.94 -17.73 -4.22
C GLY A 95 25.40 -19.10 -4.59
N SER A 96 25.59 -20.11 -3.74
CA SER A 96 25.00 -21.44 -3.89
C SER A 96 23.61 -21.60 -3.26
N GLY A 97 23.02 -20.52 -2.73
CA GLY A 97 21.67 -20.51 -2.16
C GLY A 97 21.60 -20.64 -0.63
N TRP A 98 22.74 -20.63 0.07
CA TRP A 98 22.76 -20.55 1.53
C TRP A 98 22.24 -19.20 2.02
N GLN A 99 21.60 -19.19 3.18
CA GLN A 99 21.01 -17.99 3.76
C GLN A 99 21.79 -17.56 4.99
N LEU A 100 21.73 -16.26 5.30
CA LEU A 100 22.25 -15.71 6.55
C LEU A 100 21.10 -15.65 7.56
N ASP A 101 21.30 -16.17 8.77
CA ASP A 101 20.32 -16.00 9.86
C ASP A 101 20.56 -14.71 10.67
N ASN A 102 19.77 -14.51 11.72
CA ASN A 102 19.85 -13.31 12.56
C ASN A 102 21.13 -13.24 13.43
N ASP A 103 21.81 -14.36 13.62
CA ASP A 103 23.07 -14.45 14.37
C ASP A 103 24.29 -14.40 13.43
N GLY A 104 24.08 -14.16 12.13
CA GLY A 104 25.13 -14.11 11.13
C GLY A 104 25.66 -15.48 10.68
N ALA A 105 25.02 -16.58 11.09
CA ALA A 105 25.40 -17.91 10.63
C ALA A 105 24.90 -18.15 9.21
N LEU A 106 25.70 -18.86 8.42
CA LEU A 106 25.31 -19.33 7.10
C LEU A 106 24.61 -20.68 7.24
N VAL A 107 23.34 -20.74 6.87
CA VAL A 107 22.48 -21.91 7.06
C VAL A 107 21.95 -22.46 5.74
N GLN A 108 21.77 -23.77 5.72
CA GLN A 108 21.11 -24.49 4.65
C GLN A 108 20.28 -25.65 5.20
N ASP A 109 18.99 -25.69 4.86
CA ASP A 109 18.00 -26.62 5.40
C ASP A 109 17.44 -27.61 4.36
N ASP A 110 17.69 -27.38 3.07
CA ASP A 110 17.32 -28.31 2.00
C ASP A 110 18.51 -29.25 1.67
N PRO A 111 18.35 -30.58 1.84
CA PRO A 111 19.42 -31.56 1.67
C PRO A 111 19.94 -31.68 0.24
N LEU A 112 19.23 -31.12 -0.75
CA LEU A 112 19.71 -31.06 -2.14
C LEU A 112 20.71 -29.93 -2.38
N HIS A 113 20.81 -28.95 -1.48
CA HIS A 113 21.78 -27.86 -1.62
C HIS A 113 23.17 -28.31 -1.13
N GLN A 114 24.12 -28.36 -2.05
CA GLN A 114 25.51 -28.66 -1.74
C GLN A 114 26.31 -27.36 -1.55
N GLY A 115 26.93 -27.21 -0.38
CA GLY A 115 28.01 -26.24 -0.20
C GLY A 115 29.30 -26.78 -0.78
N TYR A 116 30.07 -25.95 -1.51
CA TYR A 116 31.41 -26.29 -1.98
C TYR A 116 32.36 -25.11 -1.85
N LEU A 117 33.54 -25.35 -1.26
CA LEU A 117 34.66 -24.41 -1.18
C LEU A 117 35.82 -24.93 -2.06
N PRO A 118 36.33 -24.14 -3.02
CA PRO A 118 37.41 -24.57 -3.91
C PRO A 118 38.74 -24.71 -3.14
N PRO A 119 39.71 -25.51 -3.64
CA PRO A 119 40.98 -25.78 -2.95
C PRO A 119 41.72 -24.51 -2.53
N SER A 120 41.75 -23.48 -3.37
CA SER A 120 42.42 -22.21 -3.06
C SER A 120 41.79 -21.48 -1.88
N LEU A 121 40.47 -21.57 -1.71
CA LEU A 121 39.77 -20.93 -0.59
C LEU A 121 39.91 -21.76 0.69
N VAL A 122 39.96 -23.09 0.57
CA VAL A 122 40.25 -24.00 1.68
C VAL A 122 41.67 -23.81 2.18
N GLU A 123 42.64 -23.62 1.28
CA GLU A 123 44.04 -23.32 1.64
C GLU A 123 44.15 -21.98 2.36
N ALA A 124 43.47 -20.94 1.86
CA ALA A 124 43.41 -19.64 2.53
C ALA A 124 42.78 -19.75 3.92
N LEU A 125 41.65 -20.45 4.05
CA LEU A 125 40.99 -20.69 5.34
C LEU A 125 41.88 -21.47 6.31
N ARG A 126 42.54 -22.55 5.85
CA ARG A 126 43.41 -23.38 6.70
C ARG A 126 44.68 -22.63 7.12
N SER A 127 45.25 -21.82 6.23
CA SER A 127 46.45 -21.02 6.53
C SER A 127 46.16 -19.89 7.52
N ASP A 128 44.96 -19.32 7.48
CA ASP A 128 44.52 -18.24 8.36
C ASP A 128 44.07 -18.79 9.73
N SER A 129 43.17 -19.78 9.73
CA SER A 129 42.71 -20.44 10.97
C SER A 129 42.57 -21.96 10.79
N PRO A 130 43.58 -22.75 11.21
CA PRO A 130 43.47 -24.20 11.27
C PRO A 130 42.29 -24.68 12.12
N ALA A 131 41.96 -23.97 13.20
CA ALA A 131 40.84 -24.31 14.08
C ALA A 131 39.48 -24.16 13.38
N ALA A 132 39.30 -23.13 12.54
CA ALA A 132 38.11 -22.97 11.73
C ALA A 132 37.97 -24.11 10.71
N TYR A 133 39.08 -24.52 10.08
CA TYR A 133 39.11 -25.67 9.18
C TYR A 133 38.68 -26.97 9.87
N GLU A 134 39.28 -27.31 11.02
CA GLU A 134 38.93 -28.51 11.77
C GLU A 134 37.47 -28.49 12.24
N THR A 135 36.94 -27.30 12.57
CA THR A 135 35.52 -27.14 12.93
C THR A 135 34.60 -27.49 11.76
N LEU A 136 34.88 -26.99 10.55
CA LEU A 136 34.09 -27.35 9.36
C LEU A 136 34.13 -28.86 9.09
N ILE A 137 35.29 -29.50 9.21
CA ILE A 137 35.40 -30.96 9.06
C ILE A 137 34.55 -31.70 10.11
N SER A 138 34.63 -31.27 11.37
CA SER A 138 33.83 -31.86 12.46
C SER A 138 32.32 -31.70 12.26
N GLN A 139 31.91 -30.68 11.50
CA GLN A 139 30.51 -30.38 11.15
C GLN A 139 30.04 -31.09 9.87
N GLY A 140 30.85 -32.02 9.32
CA GLY A 140 30.44 -32.89 8.21
C GLY A 140 30.82 -32.37 6.82
N TRP A 141 31.77 -31.44 6.73
CA TRP A 141 32.42 -31.10 5.46
C TRP A 141 33.48 -32.15 5.09
N GLU A 142 33.53 -32.55 3.83
CA GLU A 142 34.45 -33.57 3.30
C GLU A 142 35.44 -32.98 2.31
N VAL A 143 36.66 -33.53 2.32
CA VAL A 143 37.69 -33.19 1.34
C VAL A 143 37.39 -33.85 -0.01
N CYS A 144 37.35 -33.06 -1.08
CA CYS A 144 37.08 -33.52 -2.44
C CYS A 144 38.37 -33.92 -3.18
N ALA A 145 38.25 -34.87 -4.11
CA ALA A 145 39.29 -35.13 -5.11
C ALA A 145 39.31 -34.04 -6.20
N ALA A 146 40.11 -34.22 -7.24
CA ALA A 146 40.14 -33.32 -8.39
C ALA A 146 38.84 -33.44 -9.21
N GLY A 147 38.43 -32.33 -9.83
CA GLY A 147 37.14 -32.27 -10.50
C GLY A 147 36.85 -30.94 -11.19
N TYR A 148 35.56 -30.61 -11.30
CA TYR A 148 35.07 -29.40 -11.94
C TYR A 148 34.21 -28.61 -10.96
N TRP A 149 34.45 -27.31 -10.89
CA TRP A 149 33.74 -26.38 -10.02
C TRP A 149 33.03 -25.31 -10.85
N ASN A 150 31.79 -25.00 -10.49
CA ASN A 150 31.08 -23.83 -11.00
C ASN A 150 31.36 -22.61 -10.10
N PRO A 151 32.20 -21.65 -10.54
CA PRO A 151 32.52 -20.48 -9.73
C PRO A 151 31.39 -19.45 -9.66
N MET A 152 30.28 -19.65 -10.38
CA MET A 152 29.12 -18.76 -10.41
C MET A 152 29.51 -17.30 -10.72
N ARG A 153 30.46 -17.13 -11.66
CA ARG A 153 30.94 -15.81 -12.08
C ARG A 153 29.82 -15.02 -12.73
N ALA A 154 29.63 -13.79 -12.25
CA ALA A 154 28.52 -12.91 -12.66
C ALA A 154 27.16 -13.62 -12.60
N ALA A 155 26.98 -14.54 -11.65
CA ALA A 155 25.74 -15.28 -11.47
C ALA A 155 25.17 -15.13 -10.05
N SER A 156 23.87 -15.35 -9.94
CA SER A 156 23.12 -15.33 -8.69
C SER A 156 21.97 -16.32 -8.73
N PRO A 157 21.68 -17.04 -7.65
CA PRO A 157 20.49 -17.87 -7.54
C PRO A 157 19.22 -17.04 -7.36
N TYR A 158 19.36 -15.72 -7.16
CA TYR A 158 18.26 -14.79 -6.97
C TYR A 158 17.87 -14.03 -8.25
N LEU A 159 18.56 -14.27 -9.37
CA LEU A 159 18.30 -13.54 -10.61
C LEU A 159 17.00 -14.03 -11.27
N PRO A 160 15.97 -13.17 -11.41
CA PRO A 160 14.72 -13.55 -12.04
C PRO A 160 14.85 -13.51 -13.56
N ILE A 161 14.60 -14.65 -14.22
CA ILE A 161 14.69 -14.78 -15.69
C ILE A 161 13.41 -15.29 -16.35
N THR A 162 12.38 -15.61 -15.56
CA THR A 162 11.05 -16.02 -16.03
C THR A 162 10.02 -14.95 -15.66
N PRO A 163 8.88 -14.86 -16.37
CA PRO A 163 7.82 -13.89 -16.06
C PRO A 163 7.43 -13.86 -14.58
N ASP A 164 7.09 -15.00 -13.99
CA ASP A 164 6.69 -15.09 -12.58
C ASP A 164 7.79 -14.61 -11.63
N ALA A 165 9.04 -15.00 -11.87
CA ALA A 165 10.16 -14.57 -11.03
C ALA A 165 10.40 -13.06 -11.15
N ILE A 166 10.23 -12.48 -12.36
CA ILE A 166 10.37 -11.04 -12.60
C ILE A 166 9.26 -10.29 -11.89
N ILE A 167 8.02 -10.79 -11.95
CA ILE A 167 6.87 -10.22 -11.24
C ILE A 167 7.13 -10.21 -9.73
N GLU A 168 7.51 -11.35 -9.14
CA GLU A 168 7.75 -11.43 -7.68
C GLU A 168 8.92 -10.56 -7.24
N ALA A 169 10.05 -10.56 -7.96
CA ALA A 169 11.18 -9.70 -7.63
C ALA A 169 10.81 -8.21 -7.68
N SER A 170 9.96 -7.83 -8.63
CA SER A 170 9.45 -6.47 -8.78
C SER A 170 8.49 -6.09 -7.66
N VAL A 171 7.56 -6.98 -7.30
CA VAL A 171 6.63 -6.77 -6.18
C VAL A 171 7.37 -6.65 -4.86
N HIS A 172 8.38 -7.50 -4.61
CA HIS A 172 9.21 -7.40 -3.41
C HIS A 172 10.05 -6.11 -3.39
N ALA A 173 10.60 -5.68 -4.53
CA ALA A 173 11.33 -4.42 -4.61
C ALA A 173 10.44 -3.20 -4.37
N ALA A 174 9.24 -3.18 -4.96
CA ALA A 174 8.24 -2.13 -4.74
C ALA A 174 7.78 -2.12 -3.27
N ALA A 175 7.56 -3.29 -2.68
CA ALA A 175 7.28 -3.41 -1.26
C ALA A 175 8.41 -2.78 -0.44
N GLU A 176 9.69 -2.98 -0.75
CA GLU A 176 10.82 -2.36 -0.02
C GLU A 176 10.98 -0.83 -0.21
N GLY A 177 10.19 -0.21 -1.08
CA GLY A 177 10.17 1.25 -1.29
C GLY A 177 10.61 1.70 -2.69
N ALA A 178 10.76 0.79 -3.65
CA ALA A 178 11.00 1.18 -5.04
C ALA A 178 9.75 1.81 -5.67
N ALA A 179 9.90 2.99 -6.25
CA ALA A 179 8.84 3.69 -6.97
C ALA A 179 8.81 3.32 -8.46
N ILE A 180 9.98 3.03 -9.04
CA ILE A 180 10.17 2.72 -10.45
C ILE A 180 10.78 1.32 -10.60
N LEU A 181 10.33 0.56 -11.59
CA LEU A 181 10.81 -0.78 -11.93
C LEU A 181 11.41 -0.79 -13.33
N HIS A 182 12.73 -0.96 -13.44
CA HIS A 182 13.45 -1.07 -14.70
C HIS A 182 13.57 -2.54 -15.12
N LEU A 183 12.89 -2.92 -16.19
CA LEU A 183 12.70 -4.33 -16.56
C LEU A 183 13.41 -4.72 -17.85
N HIS A 184 13.94 -5.93 -17.83
CA HIS A 184 14.48 -6.67 -18.98
C HIS A 184 13.80 -8.04 -19.04
N THR A 185 13.85 -8.69 -20.21
CA THR A 185 13.51 -10.11 -20.39
C THR A 185 14.73 -10.88 -20.93
N ARG A 186 14.71 -12.21 -20.80
CA ARG A 186 15.81 -13.08 -21.22
C ARG A 186 15.31 -14.12 -22.22
N ASP A 187 16.12 -14.40 -23.22
CA ASP A 187 15.90 -15.53 -24.13
C ASP A 187 16.34 -16.83 -23.44
N LEU A 188 15.41 -17.77 -23.34
CA LEU A 188 15.60 -19.11 -22.77
C LEU A 188 15.43 -20.23 -23.81
N SER A 189 15.36 -19.90 -25.10
CA SER A 189 15.13 -20.87 -26.17
C SER A 189 16.27 -21.87 -26.35
N ASP A 190 17.49 -21.52 -25.93
CA ASP A 190 18.67 -22.40 -25.93
C ASP A 190 18.82 -23.21 -24.62
N SER A 191 17.86 -23.07 -23.69
CA SER A 191 17.90 -23.74 -22.40
C SER A 191 17.73 -25.25 -22.54
N HIS A 192 18.67 -26.02 -21.98
CA HIS A 192 18.61 -27.46 -21.96
C HIS A 192 19.21 -28.03 -20.67
N THR A 193 18.72 -29.19 -20.25
CA THR A 193 19.15 -29.84 -19.02
C THR A 193 20.15 -30.95 -19.32
N LEU A 194 21.30 -30.89 -18.69
CA LEU A 194 22.35 -31.89 -18.74
C LEU A 194 22.20 -32.85 -17.55
N SER A 195 22.01 -34.13 -17.83
CA SER A 195 22.00 -35.19 -16.82
C SER A 195 23.42 -35.71 -16.58
N ILE A 196 23.79 -35.91 -15.32
CA ILE A 196 25.12 -36.41 -14.95
C ILE A 196 24.98 -37.87 -14.49
N PRO A 197 25.66 -38.82 -15.14
CA PRO A 197 25.62 -40.22 -14.73
C PRO A 197 26.03 -40.41 -13.26
N GLY A 198 25.22 -41.13 -12.48
CA GLY A 198 25.51 -41.39 -11.06
C GLY A 198 25.20 -40.24 -10.11
N ASN A 199 24.75 -39.08 -10.60
CA ASN A 199 24.26 -37.97 -9.79
C ASN A 199 22.74 -37.80 -10.03
N THR A 200 21.98 -37.63 -8.95
CA THR A 200 20.52 -37.42 -9.04
C THR A 200 20.16 -35.97 -9.41
N GLN A 201 21.13 -35.06 -9.39
CA GLN A 201 20.97 -33.65 -9.76
C GLN A 201 21.35 -33.44 -11.23
N THR A 202 20.72 -32.45 -11.85
CA THR A 202 20.99 -32.03 -13.22
C THR A 202 21.59 -30.63 -13.27
N ILE A 203 22.22 -30.26 -14.39
CA ILE A 203 22.73 -28.90 -14.65
C ILE A 203 21.88 -28.28 -15.75
N ASN A 204 21.42 -27.05 -15.55
CA ASN A 204 20.75 -26.30 -16.61
C ASN A 204 21.77 -25.44 -17.37
N LEU A 205 21.78 -25.58 -18.68
CA LEU A 205 22.65 -24.86 -19.60
C LEU A 205 21.81 -23.95 -20.49
N GLY A 206 22.38 -22.81 -20.88
CA GLY A 206 21.75 -21.81 -21.72
C GLY A 206 22.46 -20.46 -21.57
N ALA A 207 22.45 -19.66 -22.63
CA ALA A 207 23.14 -18.37 -22.63
C ALA A 207 22.39 -17.30 -21.83
N GLN A 208 21.06 -17.44 -21.68
CA GLN A 208 20.19 -16.48 -20.96
C GLN A 208 20.37 -15.04 -21.46
N GLN A 209 20.46 -14.89 -22.78
CA GLN A 209 20.83 -13.61 -23.41
C GLN A 209 19.77 -12.56 -23.14
N ASN A 210 20.19 -11.31 -23.00
CA ASN A 210 19.28 -10.18 -23.00
C ASN A 210 18.50 -10.13 -24.32
N HIS A 211 17.17 -10.20 -24.24
CA HIS A 211 16.29 -10.21 -25.39
C HIS A 211 14.96 -9.55 -25.04
N ILE A 212 14.38 -8.82 -25.98
CA ILE A 212 13.05 -8.25 -25.81
C ILE A 212 12.03 -9.32 -26.22
N ASP A 213 11.59 -10.09 -25.23
CA ASP A 213 10.55 -11.10 -25.39
C ASP A 213 9.16 -10.47 -25.12
N VAL A 214 8.39 -10.29 -26.20
CA VAL A 214 7.06 -9.66 -26.14
C VAL A 214 6.06 -10.54 -25.37
N ASP A 215 6.16 -11.87 -25.48
CA ASP A 215 5.23 -12.79 -24.82
C ASP A 215 5.47 -12.84 -23.31
N GLN A 216 6.73 -12.70 -22.88
CA GLN A 216 7.04 -12.49 -21.46
C GLN A 216 6.47 -11.16 -20.97
N TYR A 217 6.63 -10.05 -21.72
CA TYR A 217 6.05 -8.77 -21.33
C TYR A 217 4.51 -8.78 -21.29
N ASN A 218 3.85 -9.54 -22.19
CA ASN A 218 2.40 -9.76 -22.19
C ASN A 218 1.90 -10.44 -20.91
N GLN A 219 2.78 -11.12 -20.16
CA GLN A 219 2.47 -11.68 -18.84
C GLN A 219 2.87 -10.71 -17.71
N ILE A 220 4.08 -10.13 -17.80
CA ILE A 220 4.67 -9.30 -16.75
C ILE A 220 3.89 -8.00 -16.54
N VAL A 221 3.65 -7.22 -17.61
CA VAL A 221 3.09 -5.87 -17.47
C VAL A 221 1.66 -5.87 -16.91
N PRO A 222 0.72 -6.69 -17.41
CA PRO A 222 -0.61 -6.80 -16.82
C PRO A 222 -0.58 -7.22 -15.34
N ALA A 223 0.25 -8.22 -15.00
CA ALA A 223 0.36 -8.70 -13.62
C ALA A 223 0.89 -7.62 -12.66
N LEU A 224 1.85 -6.80 -13.10
CA LEU A 224 2.36 -5.67 -12.32
C LEU A 224 1.31 -4.55 -12.19
N HIS A 225 0.58 -4.22 -13.27
CA HIS A 225 -0.53 -3.26 -13.21
C HIS A 225 -1.63 -3.70 -12.23
N GLN A 226 -1.85 -5.01 -12.07
CA GLN A 226 -2.82 -5.54 -11.10
C GLN A 226 -2.28 -5.56 -9.66
N ARG A 227 -1.03 -6.01 -9.46
CA ARG A 227 -0.45 -6.22 -8.12
C ARG A 227 0.13 -4.96 -7.49
N ILE A 228 0.72 -4.07 -8.28
CA ILE A 228 1.35 -2.83 -7.80
C ILE A 228 1.00 -1.68 -8.76
N PRO A 229 -0.30 -1.33 -8.90
CA PRO A 229 -0.79 -0.41 -9.92
C PRO A 229 -0.13 0.97 -9.89
N SER A 230 0.33 1.45 -8.74
CA SER A 230 0.97 2.75 -8.60
C SER A 230 2.45 2.74 -9.02
N ALA A 231 3.12 1.58 -9.06
CA ALA A 231 4.52 1.49 -9.49
C ALA A 231 4.69 2.02 -10.93
N ILE A 232 5.81 2.69 -11.19
CA ILE A 232 6.17 3.20 -12.52
C ILE A 232 6.94 2.11 -13.25
N ILE A 233 6.42 1.65 -14.38
CA ILE A 233 7.04 0.58 -15.17
C ILE A 233 7.95 1.22 -16.23
N ASN A 234 9.25 0.94 -16.12
CA ASN A 234 10.29 1.36 -17.06
C ASN A 234 10.80 0.15 -17.85
N LEU A 235 10.50 0.08 -19.14
CA LEU A 235 10.91 -1.06 -19.97
C LEU A 235 12.19 -0.75 -20.75
N SER A 236 13.16 -1.65 -20.65
CA SER A 236 14.40 -1.53 -21.41
C SER A 236 14.15 -1.74 -22.90
N THR A 237 14.80 -0.92 -23.71
CA THR A 237 14.87 -1.04 -25.18
C THR A 237 16.25 -1.51 -25.62
N SER A 238 17.10 -1.94 -24.68
CA SER A 238 18.47 -2.35 -24.95
C SER A 238 18.53 -3.67 -25.71
N VAL A 239 19.39 -3.71 -26.73
CA VAL A 239 19.74 -4.93 -27.48
C VAL A 239 21.19 -5.34 -27.26
N ARG A 240 21.76 -5.00 -26.09
CA ARG A 240 23.08 -5.47 -25.69
C ARG A 240 23.13 -7.00 -25.83
N GLY A 241 24.11 -7.52 -26.58
CA GLY A 241 24.27 -8.94 -26.90
C GLY A 241 23.66 -9.35 -28.24
N GLY A 242 22.79 -8.52 -28.84
CA GLY A 242 22.22 -8.72 -30.16
C GLY A 242 23.08 -8.19 -31.31
N ARG A 243 22.63 -8.40 -32.55
CA ARG A 243 23.32 -7.98 -33.78
C ARG A 243 22.56 -6.98 -34.64
N ASN A 244 21.24 -6.82 -34.44
CA ASN A 244 20.39 -5.91 -35.21
C ASN A 244 19.94 -4.74 -34.34
N PHE A 245 20.66 -3.61 -34.42
CA PHE A 245 20.45 -2.45 -33.57
C PHE A 245 19.23 -1.59 -33.97
N GLU A 246 18.84 -1.66 -35.24
CA GLU A 246 17.72 -0.90 -35.84
C GLU A 246 16.39 -1.67 -35.78
N SER A 247 16.38 -2.87 -35.18
CA SER A 247 15.22 -3.76 -35.19
C SER A 247 13.97 -3.11 -34.55
N PRO A 248 12.80 -3.16 -35.20
CA PRO A 248 11.53 -2.73 -34.60
C PRO A 248 11.16 -3.45 -33.31
N ILE A 249 11.75 -4.62 -33.02
CA ILE A 249 11.55 -5.34 -31.74
C ILE A 249 11.81 -4.45 -30.53
N ARG A 250 12.71 -3.45 -30.67
CA ARG A 250 13.09 -2.50 -29.61
C ARG A 250 11.96 -1.59 -29.12
N ARG A 251 10.82 -1.59 -29.81
CA ARG A 251 9.59 -0.88 -29.45
C ARG A 251 8.34 -1.77 -29.51
N ALA A 252 8.48 -3.07 -29.78
CA ALA A 252 7.34 -3.97 -29.94
C ALA A 252 6.59 -4.22 -28.61
N HIS A 253 7.31 -4.26 -27.50
CA HIS A 253 6.77 -4.34 -26.13
C HIS A 253 6.30 -2.98 -25.57
N LEU A 254 6.43 -1.91 -26.33
CA LEU A 254 6.03 -0.56 -25.91
C LEU A 254 4.61 -0.27 -26.43
N HIS A 255 3.62 -1.00 -25.93
CA HIS A 255 2.21 -0.86 -26.33
C HIS A 255 1.28 -0.89 -25.12
N HIS A 256 -0.02 -0.69 -25.36
CA HIS A 256 -1.05 -0.74 -24.33
C HIS A 256 -1.43 -2.17 -23.97
N TYR A 257 -1.39 -2.51 -22.68
CA TYR A 257 -1.69 -3.83 -22.15
C TYR A 257 -3.07 -3.89 -21.50
N GLY A 258 -3.68 -5.09 -21.51
CA GLY A 258 -4.91 -5.40 -20.79
C GLY A 258 -6.17 -4.66 -21.26
N LEU A 259 -7.30 -4.89 -20.57
CA LEU A 259 -8.60 -4.31 -20.91
C LEU A 259 -8.67 -2.79 -20.66
N ASN A 260 -7.88 -2.30 -19.71
CA ASN A 260 -7.76 -0.88 -19.41
C ASN A 260 -6.83 -0.13 -20.39
N LYS A 261 -6.22 -0.82 -21.37
CA LYS A 261 -5.29 -0.27 -22.37
C LYS A 261 -4.18 0.57 -21.75
N ARG A 262 -3.57 0.08 -20.67
CA ARG A 262 -2.49 0.78 -19.97
C ARG A 262 -1.12 0.33 -20.49
N GLY A 263 -0.31 1.26 -20.97
CA GLY A 263 1.07 1.01 -21.39
C GLY A 263 2.07 1.09 -20.24
N PRO A 264 3.36 0.78 -20.49
CA PRO A 264 4.42 1.16 -19.57
C PRO A 264 4.52 2.68 -19.47
N ASP A 265 5.07 3.18 -18.37
CA ASP A 265 5.14 4.63 -18.14
C ASP A 265 6.41 5.23 -18.76
N VAL A 266 7.50 4.47 -18.69
CA VAL A 266 8.85 4.89 -19.07
C VAL A 266 9.49 3.83 -19.97
N SER A 267 10.41 4.26 -20.83
CA SER A 267 11.32 3.34 -21.50
C SER A 267 12.72 3.93 -21.58
N SER A 268 13.74 3.05 -21.60
CA SER A 268 15.12 3.49 -21.76
C SER A 268 15.37 4.10 -23.14
N PHE A 269 16.12 5.19 -23.19
CA PHE A 269 16.49 5.89 -24.43
C PHE A 269 17.95 6.34 -24.37
N SER A 270 18.78 5.93 -25.33
CA SER A 270 20.20 6.33 -25.39
C SER A 270 20.46 7.05 -26.72
N PRO A 271 20.48 8.39 -26.77
CA PRO A 271 20.71 9.15 -28.00
C PRO A 271 22.18 9.10 -28.45
N GLY A 272 22.71 7.92 -28.76
CA GLY A 272 24.08 7.73 -29.20
C GLY A 272 24.55 6.29 -29.04
N PRO A 273 25.76 5.96 -29.52
CA PRO A 273 26.32 4.63 -29.36
C PRO A 273 26.67 4.33 -27.91
N VAL A 274 26.43 3.08 -27.49
CA VAL A 274 26.86 2.53 -26.20
C VAL A 274 27.93 1.49 -26.47
N ILE A 275 29.17 1.74 -26.05
CA ILE A 275 30.33 0.92 -26.37
C ILE A 275 31.05 0.59 -25.07
N PHE A 276 30.78 -0.59 -24.52
CA PHE A 276 31.39 -1.02 -23.26
C PHE A 276 32.86 -1.39 -23.45
N GLN A 277 33.75 -0.91 -22.58
CA GLN A 277 35.16 -1.32 -22.64
C GLN A 277 35.35 -2.82 -22.37
N ALA A 278 34.46 -3.41 -21.55
CA ALA A 278 34.42 -4.84 -21.28
C ALA A 278 33.91 -5.71 -22.47
N GLY A 279 33.55 -5.08 -23.59
CA GLY A 279 33.04 -5.74 -24.78
C GLY A 279 31.51 -5.75 -24.89
N GLY A 280 31.03 -5.81 -26.13
CA GLY A 280 29.63 -5.64 -26.49
C GLY A 280 29.22 -4.17 -26.60
N GLY A 281 27.92 -3.92 -26.70
CA GLY A 281 27.38 -2.58 -26.95
C GLY A 281 26.20 -2.64 -27.91
N TYR A 282 25.71 -1.47 -28.31
CA TYR A 282 24.72 -1.31 -29.36
C TYR A 282 24.77 0.12 -29.90
N GLU A 283 24.38 0.29 -31.16
CA GLU A 283 24.25 1.60 -31.79
C GLU A 283 22.80 2.09 -31.71
N ASN A 284 22.62 3.39 -31.79
CA ASN A 284 21.31 4.02 -31.92
C ASN A 284 21.44 5.09 -32.99
N SER A 285 21.09 4.76 -34.24
CA SER A 285 21.18 5.71 -35.34
C SER A 285 20.22 6.89 -35.14
N PRO A 286 20.49 8.07 -35.73
CA PRO A 286 19.55 9.18 -35.69
C PRO A 286 18.15 8.81 -36.21
N GLN A 287 18.09 8.00 -37.27
CA GLN A 287 16.83 7.53 -37.85
C GLN A 287 16.05 6.64 -36.88
N PHE A 288 16.72 5.70 -36.21
CA PHE A 288 16.10 4.88 -35.18
C PHE A 288 15.58 5.72 -34.02
N LEU A 289 16.37 6.69 -33.54
CA LEU A 289 15.99 7.55 -32.43
C LEU A 289 14.74 8.39 -32.74
N GLU A 290 14.62 8.91 -33.96
CA GLU A 290 13.43 9.61 -34.43
C GLU A 290 12.19 8.70 -34.41
N GLN A 291 12.31 7.49 -34.98
CA GLN A 291 11.23 6.50 -34.98
C GLN A 291 10.84 6.05 -33.56
N GLN A 292 11.82 5.92 -32.67
CA GLN A 292 11.55 5.59 -31.27
C GLN A 292 10.77 6.73 -30.60
N LEU A 293 11.22 7.98 -30.70
CA LEU A 293 10.52 9.12 -30.10
C LEU A 293 9.10 9.28 -30.65
N GLU A 294 8.90 9.09 -31.96
CA GLU A 294 7.57 9.09 -32.59
C GLU A 294 6.66 8.01 -32.00
N HIS A 295 7.18 6.79 -31.84
CA HIS A 295 6.46 5.67 -31.24
C HIS A 295 6.12 5.94 -29.77
N LEU A 296 7.09 6.42 -28.99
CA LEU A 296 6.91 6.78 -27.58
C LEU A 296 5.82 7.83 -27.40
N ASN A 297 5.81 8.88 -28.25
CA ASN A 297 4.78 9.91 -28.24
C ASN A 297 3.39 9.33 -28.53
N THR A 298 3.29 8.44 -29.53
CA THR A 298 2.03 7.80 -29.93
C THR A 298 1.45 6.92 -28.81
N CYS A 299 2.32 6.24 -28.06
CA CYS A 299 1.93 5.38 -26.94
C CYS A 299 1.90 6.10 -25.58
N ALA A 300 2.14 7.41 -25.54
CA ALA A 300 2.25 8.21 -24.31
C ALA A 300 3.26 7.66 -23.29
N ILE A 301 4.39 7.14 -23.77
CA ILE A 301 5.48 6.58 -22.97
C ILE A 301 6.62 7.62 -22.90
N ARG A 302 7.19 7.83 -21.71
CA ARG A 302 8.28 8.80 -21.54
C ARG A 302 9.67 8.19 -21.67
N PRO A 303 10.60 8.83 -22.40
CA PRO A 303 11.98 8.37 -22.46
C PRO A 303 12.72 8.72 -21.15
N GLU A 304 13.44 7.74 -20.61
CA GLU A 304 14.52 7.97 -19.65
C GLU A 304 15.86 7.93 -20.38
N VAL A 305 16.59 9.04 -20.36
CA VAL A 305 17.88 9.16 -21.03
C VAL A 305 18.94 8.41 -20.23
N GLU A 306 19.38 7.27 -20.75
CA GLU A 306 20.45 6.46 -20.15
C GLU A 306 21.81 7.04 -20.54
N VAL A 307 22.37 7.90 -19.68
CA VAL A 307 23.63 8.60 -19.91
C VAL A 307 24.80 7.66 -19.61
N PHE A 308 25.16 6.83 -20.58
CA PHE A 308 26.36 5.98 -20.49
C PHE A 308 27.65 6.79 -20.62
N ASN A 309 27.67 7.80 -21.48
CA ASN A 309 28.88 8.52 -21.87
C ASN A 309 28.59 10.00 -22.17
N SER A 310 29.64 10.80 -22.35
CA SER A 310 29.48 12.23 -22.61
C SER A 310 28.79 12.51 -23.96
N SER A 311 29.05 11.66 -24.96
CA SER A 311 28.44 11.76 -26.29
C SER A 311 26.91 11.63 -26.24
N ILE A 312 26.37 10.75 -25.40
CA ILE A 312 24.93 10.63 -25.17
C ILE A 312 24.37 11.90 -24.55
N LEU A 313 25.06 12.50 -23.57
CA LEU A 313 24.59 13.74 -22.97
C LEU A 313 24.56 14.89 -23.98
N ASP A 314 25.61 15.02 -24.80
CA ASP A 314 25.67 16.01 -25.87
C ASP A 314 24.49 15.89 -26.83
N ASN A 315 24.17 14.67 -27.23
CA ASN A 315 23.09 14.41 -28.16
C ASN A 315 21.70 14.57 -27.53
N ALA A 316 21.56 14.27 -26.23
CA ALA A 316 20.33 14.48 -25.46
C ALA A 316 20.01 15.97 -25.31
N LEU A 317 21.01 16.78 -24.94
CA LEU A 317 20.85 18.22 -24.72
C LEU A 317 20.93 19.05 -26.02
N GLY A 318 21.44 18.46 -27.10
CA GLY A 318 21.48 19.07 -28.43
C GLY A 318 20.31 18.60 -29.31
N PRO A 319 20.58 17.79 -30.35
CA PRO A 319 19.60 17.46 -31.39
C PRO A 319 18.31 16.78 -30.88
N ASN A 320 18.37 16.01 -29.79
CA ASN A 320 17.21 15.27 -29.29
C ASN A 320 16.38 16.04 -28.25
N LEU A 321 16.87 17.17 -27.74
CA LEU A 321 16.23 17.89 -26.62
C LEU A 321 14.78 18.23 -26.91
N ARG A 322 14.50 18.73 -28.11
CA ARG A 322 13.13 19.07 -28.53
C ARG A 322 12.20 17.85 -28.51
N GLY A 323 12.66 16.72 -29.05
CA GLY A 323 11.88 15.49 -29.07
C GLY A 323 11.64 14.92 -27.67
N LEU A 324 12.66 14.98 -26.80
CA LEU A 324 12.55 14.60 -25.39
C LEU A 324 11.53 15.48 -24.64
N SER A 325 11.61 16.81 -24.81
CA SER A 325 10.63 17.74 -24.21
C SER A 325 9.20 17.54 -24.72
N GLN A 326 9.04 17.13 -25.98
CA GLN A 326 7.73 16.81 -26.57
C GLN A 326 7.15 15.51 -26.01
N ALA A 327 8.00 14.54 -25.69
CA ALA A 327 7.59 13.28 -25.06
C ALA A 327 7.13 13.46 -23.61
N GLY A 328 7.62 14.50 -22.93
CA GLY A 328 7.02 14.99 -21.70
C GLY A 328 8.03 15.55 -20.71
N ASN A 329 7.56 16.46 -19.86
CA ASN A 329 8.38 17.09 -18.82
C ASN A 329 7.94 16.63 -17.42
N PRO A 330 8.87 16.53 -16.45
CA PRO A 330 10.31 16.79 -16.58
C PRO A 330 11.07 15.73 -17.39
N ILE A 331 12.15 16.09 -18.11
CA ILE A 331 12.97 15.09 -18.80
C ILE A 331 13.69 14.21 -17.77
N LEU A 332 13.67 12.89 -17.98
CA LEU A 332 14.26 11.91 -17.08
C LEU A 332 15.67 11.53 -17.55
N PHE A 333 16.65 11.52 -16.64
CA PHE A 333 18.03 11.13 -16.89
C PHE A 333 18.47 10.07 -15.88
N MET A 334 19.13 9.02 -16.37
CA MET A 334 19.84 8.04 -15.57
C MET A 334 21.34 8.17 -15.81
N LEU A 335 22.10 8.57 -14.79
CA LEU A 335 23.56 8.57 -14.85
C LEU A 335 24.08 7.15 -14.65
N VAL A 336 24.66 6.55 -15.70
CA VAL A 336 25.28 5.22 -15.64
C VAL A 336 26.72 5.34 -15.14
N ALA A 337 26.87 5.73 -13.88
CA ALA A 337 28.17 6.03 -13.29
C ALA A 337 29.00 4.76 -13.02
N GLY A 338 30.32 4.84 -13.17
CA GLY A 338 31.25 3.74 -12.84
C GLY A 338 31.27 2.58 -13.84
N VAL A 339 30.63 2.73 -15.00
CA VAL A 339 30.71 1.76 -16.12
C VAL A 339 31.63 2.33 -17.20
N ASP A 340 32.71 1.61 -17.49
CA ASP A 340 33.72 2.05 -18.45
C ASP A 340 33.18 2.01 -19.90
N GLN A 341 33.23 3.15 -20.60
CA GLN A 341 32.75 3.36 -21.96
C GLN A 341 33.87 3.80 -22.92
N PHE A 342 33.73 3.45 -24.19
CA PHE A 342 34.49 4.02 -25.28
C PHE A 342 33.66 5.02 -26.08
N ARG A 343 34.34 6.01 -26.64
CA ARG A 343 33.93 6.71 -27.86
C ARG A 343 34.74 6.19 -29.03
N ARG A 344 34.11 6.03 -30.19
CA ARG A 344 34.80 5.70 -31.44
C ARG A 344 34.85 6.93 -32.33
N ALA A 345 36.05 7.31 -32.78
CA ALA A 345 36.26 8.37 -33.75
C ALA A 345 36.01 7.88 -35.18
N GLU A 346 35.94 8.81 -36.14
CA GLU A 346 35.70 8.49 -37.56
C GLU A 346 36.80 7.61 -38.18
N ASP A 347 38.04 7.73 -37.69
CA ASP A 347 39.18 6.90 -38.10
C ASP A 347 39.17 5.50 -37.47
N GLY A 348 38.15 5.20 -36.66
CA GLY A 348 37.98 3.93 -35.96
C GLY A 348 38.73 3.80 -34.63
N SER A 349 39.56 4.78 -34.25
CA SER A 349 40.23 4.81 -32.95
C SER A 349 39.23 4.96 -31.81
N VAL A 350 39.59 4.46 -30.62
CA VAL A 350 38.75 4.53 -29.42
C VAL A 350 39.43 5.31 -28.31
N SER A 351 38.64 6.08 -27.56
CA SER A 351 39.07 6.83 -26.38
C SER A 351 38.08 6.64 -25.23
N ASP A 352 38.53 6.89 -23.99
CA ASP A 352 37.66 6.85 -22.81
C ASP A 352 36.58 7.95 -22.90
N ASP A 353 35.32 7.56 -22.75
CA ASP A 353 34.16 8.46 -22.73
C ASP A 353 33.26 8.23 -21.51
N SER A 354 33.83 7.59 -20.49
CA SER A 354 33.13 7.25 -19.26
C SER A 354 32.76 8.49 -18.45
N LEU A 355 31.62 8.45 -17.75
CA LEU A 355 31.22 9.53 -16.83
C LEU A 355 32.22 9.72 -15.67
N ILE A 356 32.80 8.62 -15.20
CA ILE A 356 33.94 8.62 -14.29
C ILE A 356 35.09 8.01 -15.09
N PRO A 357 36.17 8.75 -15.39
CA PRO A 357 37.30 8.23 -16.13
C PRO A 357 37.86 6.95 -15.51
N VAL A 358 38.35 6.01 -16.33
CA VAL A 358 38.74 4.66 -15.88
C VAL A 358 39.72 4.70 -14.71
N ALA A 359 40.75 5.55 -14.80
CA ALA A 359 41.76 5.69 -13.75
C ALA A 359 41.16 6.18 -12.41
N ASP A 360 40.20 7.11 -12.47
CA ASP A 360 39.52 7.60 -11.27
C ASP A 360 38.55 6.56 -10.71
N ARG A 361 37.85 5.80 -11.59
CA ARG A 361 37.01 4.68 -11.16
C ARG A 361 37.83 3.61 -10.43
N GLU A 362 39.02 3.28 -10.92
CA GLU A 362 39.95 2.37 -10.24
C GLU A 362 40.36 2.90 -8.87
N ALA A 363 40.66 4.19 -8.76
CA ALA A 363 40.98 4.83 -7.50
C ALA A 363 39.79 4.79 -6.51
N VAL A 364 38.57 5.10 -6.97
CA VAL A 364 37.32 4.98 -6.18
C VAL A 364 37.17 3.55 -5.66
N TYR A 365 37.36 2.54 -6.51
CA TYR A 365 37.25 1.13 -6.10
C TYR A 365 38.32 0.76 -5.08
N GLY A 366 39.54 1.26 -5.23
CA GLY A 366 40.62 1.08 -4.27
C GLY A 366 40.28 1.66 -2.90
N LEU A 367 39.70 2.87 -2.87
CA LEU A 367 39.28 3.55 -1.64
C LEU A 367 38.11 2.85 -0.94
N ILE A 368 37.13 2.34 -1.70
CA ILE A 368 36.01 1.55 -1.15
C ILE A 368 36.53 0.26 -0.51
N LYS A 369 37.49 -0.42 -1.14
CA LYS A 369 38.09 -1.66 -0.61
C LYS A 369 38.81 -1.48 0.73
N GLN A 370 39.31 -0.27 1.03
CA GLN A 370 39.92 0.03 2.34
C GLN A 370 38.88 0.10 3.46
N ASP A 371 37.62 0.41 3.14
CA ASP A 371 36.46 0.44 4.04
C ASP A 371 36.69 1.17 5.38
N THR A 372 37.38 2.32 5.33
CA THR A 372 37.51 3.24 6.47
C THR A 372 36.64 4.47 6.26
N PRO A 373 36.19 5.17 7.32
CA PRO A 373 35.42 6.41 7.16
C PRO A 373 36.12 7.45 6.27
N ALA A 374 37.45 7.59 6.41
CA ALA A 374 38.24 8.53 5.61
C ALA A 374 38.36 8.10 4.13
N SER A 375 38.60 6.81 3.87
CA SER A 375 38.68 6.31 2.49
C SER A 375 37.33 6.37 1.77
N LEU A 376 36.23 6.07 2.48
CA LEU A 376 34.87 6.21 1.93
C LEU A 376 34.52 7.67 1.64
N ALA A 377 34.86 8.60 2.53
CA ALA A 377 34.66 10.04 2.30
C ALA A 377 35.41 10.52 1.05
N HIS A 378 36.66 10.09 0.88
CA HIS A 378 37.46 10.42 -0.32
C HIS A 378 36.89 9.77 -1.59
N ALA A 379 36.39 8.53 -1.50
CA ALA A 379 35.73 7.87 -2.63
C ALA A 379 34.48 8.64 -3.08
N ILE A 380 33.67 9.12 -2.12
CA ILE A 380 32.49 9.96 -2.38
C ILE A 380 32.91 11.27 -3.05
N GLU A 381 33.89 11.98 -2.49
CA GLU A 381 34.38 13.24 -3.04
C GLU A 381 34.88 13.09 -4.48
N LEU A 382 35.71 12.08 -4.73
CA LEU A 382 36.27 11.82 -6.07
C LEU A 382 35.15 11.50 -7.07
N ALA A 383 34.26 10.57 -6.75
CA ALA A 383 33.14 10.21 -7.63
C ALA A 383 32.22 11.41 -7.91
N SER A 384 31.83 12.15 -6.87
CA SER A 384 30.97 13.33 -7.00
C SER A 384 31.64 14.44 -7.81
N SER A 385 32.94 14.69 -7.62
CA SER A 385 33.66 15.72 -8.39
C SER A 385 33.67 15.45 -9.90
N ARG A 386 33.69 14.18 -10.31
CA ARG A 386 33.65 13.78 -11.73
C ARG A 386 32.26 13.84 -12.34
N LEU A 387 31.23 13.56 -11.53
CA LEU A 387 29.84 13.60 -11.97
C LEU A 387 29.23 15.01 -11.94
N GLN A 388 29.73 15.88 -11.08
CA GLN A 388 29.20 17.24 -10.87
C GLN A 388 29.08 18.07 -12.17
N PRO A 389 30.03 18.06 -13.12
CA PRO A 389 29.90 18.80 -14.37
C PRO A 389 28.71 18.36 -15.22
N PHE A 390 28.44 17.04 -15.29
CA PHE A 390 27.30 16.49 -16.03
C PHE A 390 25.98 16.95 -15.40
N VAL A 391 25.87 16.84 -14.07
CA VAL A 391 24.69 17.29 -13.32
C VAL A 391 24.44 18.79 -13.49
N GLN A 392 25.49 19.62 -13.33
CA GLN A 392 25.37 21.08 -13.51
C GLN A 392 24.94 21.45 -14.92
N ARG A 393 25.46 20.75 -15.93
CA ARG A 393 25.06 20.98 -17.31
C ARG A 393 23.60 20.64 -17.55
N ILE A 394 23.14 19.46 -17.11
CA ILE A 394 21.73 19.06 -17.21
C ILE A 394 20.85 20.10 -16.53
N ARG A 395 21.13 20.49 -15.29
CA ARG A 395 20.34 21.48 -14.54
C ARG A 395 20.37 22.89 -15.15
N ARG A 396 21.43 23.25 -15.85
CA ARG A 396 21.53 24.56 -16.53
C ARG A 396 20.70 24.58 -17.81
N GLU A 397 20.70 23.49 -18.57
CA GLU A 397 20.06 23.41 -19.89
C GLU A 397 18.60 22.92 -19.78
N VAL A 398 18.27 22.13 -18.75
CA VAL A 398 16.94 21.60 -18.42
C VAL A 398 16.70 21.73 -16.91
N PRO A 399 16.29 22.91 -16.42
CA PRO A 399 16.20 23.20 -14.98
C PRO A 399 15.29 22.25 -14.17
N ASP A 400 14.21 21.78 -14.78
CA ASP A 400 13.22 20.90 -14.17
C ASP A 400 13.54 19.40 -14.33
N ALA A 401 14.64 19.04 -15.02
CA ALA A 401 15.01 17.65 -15.27
C ALA A 401 15.03 16.80 -13.98
N VAL A 402 14.72 15.52 -14.11
CA VAL A 402 14.86 14.55 -13.03
C VAL A 402 16.10 13.70 -13.32
N ILE A 403 17.04 13.68 -12.38
CA ILE A 403 18.34 13.02 -12.53
C ILE A 403 18.46 11.94 -11.46
N SER A 404 18.60 10.70 -11.90
CA SER A 404 18.90 9.54 -11.08
C SER A 404 20.33 9.04 -11.33
N ILE A 405 20.84 8.19 -10.45
CA ILE A 405 22.14 7.54 -10.60
C ILE A 405 22.04 6.05 -10.32
N LEU A 406 22.74 5.25 -11.11
CA LEU A 406 23.13 3.89 -10.77
C LEU A 406 24.65 3.81 -10.64
N ALA A 407 25.14 2.79 -9.92
CA ALA A 407 26.56 2.48 -9.92
C ALA A 407 26.80 0.97 -9.73
N PRO A 408 27.78 0.37 -10.42
CA PRO A 408 27.96 -1.08 -10.42
C PRO A 408 28.70 -1.59 -9.17
N GLY A 409 28.31 -2.78 -8.73
CA GLY A 409 29.03 -3.60 -7.75
C GLY A 409 29.47 -2.85 -6.49
N PRO A 410 30.79 -2.64 -6.26
CA PRO A 410 31.31 -2.04 -5.03
C PRO A 410 30.78 -0.62 -4.75
N MET A 411 30.43 0.15 -5.78
CA MET A 411 29.97 1.53 -5.61
C MET A 411 28.60 1.64 -4.92
N LEU A 412 27.84 0.55 -4.82
CA LEU A 412 26.61 0.51 -4.01
C LEU A 412 26.84 1.02 -2.57
N ARG A 413 28.05 0.83 -2.04
CA ARG A 413 28.42 1.27 -0.68
C ARG A 413 28.36 2.79 -0.47
N ILE A 414 28.63 3.57 -1.52
CA ILE A 414 28.71 5.04 -1.46
C ILE A 414 27.60 5.75 -2.26
N LEU A 415 26.68 4.96 -2.86
CA LEU A 415 25.70 5.46 -3.83
C LEU A 415 24.77 6.53 -3.24
N ALA A 416 24.28 6.33 -2.02
CA ALA A 416 23.35 7.25 -1.37
C ALA A 416 24.02 8.61 -1.08
N GLU A 417 25.25 8.60 -0.61
CA GLU A 417 26.05 9.78 -0.31
C GLU A 417 26.44 10.55 -1.57
N VAL A 418 26.84 9.84 -2.63
CA VAL A 418 27.09 10.45 -3.94
C VAL A 418 25.83 11.14 -4.45
N ALA A 419 24.68 10.46 -4.44
CA ALA A 419 23.41 11.04 -4.87
C ALA A 419 23.02 12.27 -4.05
N LEU A 420 23.18 12.22 -2.72
CA LEU A 420 22.90 13.34 -1.83
C LEU A 420 23.83 14.53 -2.07
N SER A 421 25.13 14.28 -2.23
CA SER A 421 26.13 15.33 -2.49
C SER A 421 25.87 16.07 -3.80
N LEU A 422 25.41 15.35 -4.83
CA LEU A 422 25.06 15.88 -6.14
C LEU A 422 23.64 16.47 -6.21
N ARG A 423 22.85 16.35 -5.13
CA ARG A 423 21.43 16.76 -5.06
C ARG A 423 20.59 16.13 -6.18
N LEU A 424 20.75 14.82 -6.37
CA LEU A 424 19.97 14.05 -7.34
C LEU A 424 18.54 13.81 -6.83
N ASP A 425 17.67 13.40 -7.75
CA ASP A 425 16.25 13.17 -7.47
C ASP A 425 15.95 11.70 -7.15
N GLY A 426 16.79 10.77 -7.59
CA GLY A 426 16.61 9.34 -7.37
C GLY A 426 17.90 8.53 -7.38
N VAL A 427 17.79 7.30 -6.88
CA VAL A 427 18.87 6.29 -6.92
C VAL A 427 18.34 5.01 -7.53
N ARG A 428 19.18 4.29 -8.27
CA ARG A 428 18.86 2.99 -8.85
C ARG A 428 19.74 1.89 -8.25
N VAL A 429 19.11 0.77 -7.91
CA VAL A 429 19.77 -0.44 -7.39
C VAL A 429 19.11 -1.69 -7.97
N GLY A 430 19.82 -2.81 -7.98
CA GLY A 430 19.27 -4.12 -8.32
C GLY A 430 20.31 -5.09 -8.86
N LEU A 431 19.86 -6.33 -9.10
CA LEU A 431 20.71 -7.42 -9.60
C LEU A 431 21.34 -7.16 -10.98
N GLU A 432 20.81 -6.19 -11.72
CA GLU A 432 21.45 -5.67 -12.91
C GLU A 432 22.80 -4.98 -12.61
N ASP A 433 22.84 -4.20 -11.54
CA ASP A 433 23.94 -3.29 -11.23
C ASP A 433 24.93 -3.94 -10.22
N ALA A 434 24.40 -4.68 -9.23
CA ALA A 434 25.19 -5.38 -8.22
C ALA A 434 24.54 -6.72 -7.82
N LEU A 435 25.35 -7.76 -7.60
CA LEU A 435 24.87 -9.07 -7.14
C LEU A 435 24.96 -9.27 -5.62
N HIS A 436 25.40 -8.26 -4.89
CA HIS A 436 25.69 -8.32 -3.46
C HIS A 436 25.23 -7.04 -2.77
N VAL A 437 25.07 -7.11 -1.45
CA VAL A 437 24.70 -5.99 -0.59
C VAL A 437 25.63 -5.96 0.62
N PRO A 438 26.04 -4.77 1.11
CA PRO A 438 26.70 -4.64 2.41
C PRO A 438 25.76 -5.09 3.53
N ASP A 439 26.26 -5.91 4.45
CA ASP A 439 25.51 -6.47 5.57
C ASP A 439 26.45 -6.65 6.77
N THR A 440 26.13 -6.00 7.89
CA THR A 440 26.98 -6.03 9.10
C THR A 440 26.91 -7.35 9.84
N LEU A 441 25.85 -8.15 9.61
CA LEU A 441 25.74 -9.50 10.19
C LEU A 441 26.56 -10.53 9.42
N ALA A 442 26.92 -10.24 8.16
CA ALA A 442 27.72 -11.14 7.35
C ALA A 442 29.20 -11.01 7.71
N PRO A 443 29.91 -12.09 8.08
CA PRO A 443 31.37 -12.08 8.15
C PRO A 443 31.97 -11.57 6.85
N GLY A 444 32.99 -10.71 6.91
CA GLY A 444 33.50 -10.01 5.73
C GLY A 444 32.69 -8.77 5.29
N GLY A 445 31.48 -8.56 5.81
CA GLY A 445 30.68 -7.33 5.71
C GLY A 445 29.77 -7.20 4.49
N SER A 446 29.63 -8.24 3.66
CA SER A 446 28.73 -8.27 2.50
C SER A 446 28.27 -9.69 2.18
N ARG A 447 27.10 -9.83 1.55
CA ARG A 447 26.57 -11.12 1.04
C ARG A 447 25.92 -11.00 -0.33
N LYS A 448 25.68 -12.12 -1.01
CA LYS A 448 24.76 -12.15 -2.16
C LYS A 448 23.36 -11.75 -1.69
N ALA A 449 22.63 -11.04 -2.53
CA ALA A 449 21.36 -10.44 -2.13
C ALA A 449 20.36 -10.43 -3.28
N THR A 450 19.08 -10.26 -2.94
CA THR A 450 18.02 -9.97 -3.91
C THR A 450 17.99 -8.46 -4.25
N THR A 451 17.23 -8.06 -5.28
CA THR A 451 16.97 -6.63 -5.54
C THR A 451 16.25 -5.95 -4.37
N ALA A 452 15.31 -6.65 -3.72
CA ALA A 452 14.60 -6.14 -2.55
C ALA A 452 15.56 -5.85 -1.38
N ASP A 453 16.55 -6.72 -1.14
CA ASP A 453 17.60 -6.46 -0.13
C ASP A 453 18.37 -5.17 -0.40
N GLN A 454 18.67 -4.89 -1.68
CA GLN A 454 19.40 -3.68 -2.08
C GLN A 454 18.53 -2.43 -1.96
N VAL A 455 17.25 -2.51 -2.32
CA VAL A 455 16.28 -1.42 -2.10
C VAL A 455 16.18 -1.12 -0.60
N ARG A 456 16.05 -2.14 0.24
CA ARG A 456 16.02 -2.00 1.71
C ARG A 456 17.29 -1.33 2.24
N TYR A 457 18.45 -1.76 1.77
CA TYR A 457 19.75 -1.19 2.15
C TYR A 457 19.83 0.30 1.81
N VAL A 458 19.56 0.66 0.54
CA VAL A 458 19.69 2.05 0.09
C VAL A 458 18.63 2.94 0.74
N ARG A 459 17.41 2.44 0.95
CA ARG A 459 16.37 3.14 1.70
C ARG A 459 16.81 3.47 3.11
N LYS A 460 17.22 2.46 3.90
CA LYS A 460 17.67 2.67 5.27
C LYS A 460 18.85 3.64 5.32
N ARG A 461 19.74 3.60 4.33
CA ARG A 461 20.87 4.53 4.23
C ARG A 461 20.43 5.96 3.96
N LEU A 462 19.51 6.17 3.01
CA LEU A 462 18.95 7.49 2.69
C LEU A 462 18.16 8.08 3.87
N GLU A 463 17.32 7.28 4.53
CA GLU A 463 16.59 7.67 5.74
C GLU A 463 17.55 8.10 6.86
N ALA A 464 18.63 7.34 7.07
CA ALA A 464 19.68 7.68 8.05
C ALA A 464 20.43 8.98 7.71
N LEU A 465 20.46 9.38 6.43
CA LEU A 465 21.02 10.65 5.96
C LEU A 465 19.98 11.81 6.01
N GLY A 466 18.78 11.58 6.54
CA GLY A 466 17.71 12.57 6.65
C GLY A 466 16.95 12.82 5.33
N VAL A 467 17.03 11.89 4.37
CA VAL A 467 16.26 11.96 3.12
C VAL A 467 14.87 11.36 3.35
N SER A 468 13.84 12.09 2.92
CA SER A 468 12.47 11.57 2.87
C SER A 468 12.28 10.84 1.55
N LEU A 469 11.95 9.56 1.59
CA LEU A 469 11.65 8.81 0.38
C LEU A 469 10.24 9.10 -0.13
N GLN A 470 10.10 9.08 -1.46
CA GLN A 470 8.83 9.15 -2.14
C GLN A 470 8.37 7.76 -2.56
N ASP A 471 7.13 7.44 -2.25
CA ASP A 471 6.46 6.27 -2.79
C ASP A 471 6.13 6.46 -4.29
N ALA A 472 5.54 5.44 -4.90
CA ALA A 472 5.22 5.47 -6.32
C ALA A 472 4.15 6.51 -6.70
N GLU A 473 3.17 6.81 -5.84
CA GLU A 473 2.14 7.82 -6.13
C GLU A 473 2.70 9.23 -6.05
N GLN A 474 3.49 9.50 -5.03
CA GLN A 474 4.21 10.77 -4.86
C GLN A 474 5.24 10.97 -5.98
N THR A 475 5.89 9.90 -6.42
CA THR A 475 6.82 9.93 -7.56
C THR A 475 6.05 10.23 -8.85
N ARG A 476 4.91 9.60 -9.10
CA ARG A 476 4.03 9.92 -10.24
C ARG A 476 3.63 11.39 -10.27
N ASP A 477 3.23 11.96 -9.13
CA ASP A 477 2.89 13.38 -9.05
C ASP A 477 4.10 14.28 -9.32
N ARG A 478 5.27 13.97 -8.74
CA ARG A 478 6.53 14.70 -9.02
C ARG A 478 6.91 14.64 -10.49
N LEU A 479 6.72 13.49 -11.12
CA LEU A 479 7.03 13.28 -12.53
C LEU A 479 5.91 13.76 -13.44
N ASN A 480 4.76 14.23 -12.94
CA ASN A 480 3.59 14.57 -13.77
C ASN A 480 3.09 13.38 -14.64
N MET A 481 3.03 12.20 -14.01
CA MET A 481 2.53 10.94 -14.58
C MET A 481 1.42 10.31 -13.70
N PRO A 482 0.38 11.08 -13.28
CA PRO A 482 -0.68 10.52 -12.47
C PRO A 482 -1.39 9.40 -13.23
N LEU A 483 -1.87 8.38 -12.50
CA LEU A 483 -2.76 7.38 -13.08
C LEU A 483 -4.02 8.06 -13.63
N ASP A 484 -4.61 7.53 -14.70
CA ASP A 484 -5.82 8.08 -15.33
C ASP A 484 -6.95 8.37 -14.35
N GLN A 485 -7.05 7.54 -13.32
CA GLN A 485 -8.10 7.63 -12.31
C GLN A 485 -7.84 8.77 -11.32
N VAL A 486 -6.58 9.01 -10.96
CA VAL A 486 -6.15 10.17 -10.16
C VAL A 486 -6.36 11.44 -10.98
N LYS A 487 -5.97 11.43 -12.26
CA LYS A 487 -6.19 12.53 -13.20
C LYS A 487 -7.67 12.87 -13.32
N LEU A 488 -8.52 11.86 -13.52
CA LEU A 488 -9.96 12.03 -13.64
C LEU A 488 -10.61 12.64 -12.40
N PHE A 489 -10.21 12.20 -11.21
CA PHE A 489 -10.71 12.78 -9.96
C PHE A 489 -10.30 14.25 -9.82
N ARG A 490 -9.04 14.58 -10.14
CA ARG A 490 -8.54 15.97 -10.10
C ARG A 490 -9.20 16.88 -11.14
N GLU A 491 -9.48 16.36 -12.34
CA GLU A 491 -10.28 17.05 -13.35
C GLU A 491 -11.69 17.34 -12.82
N ALA A 492 -12.36 16.33 -12.23
CA ALA A 492 -13.66 16.52 -11.61
C ALA A 492 -13.61 17.55 -10.47
N ALA A 493 -12.62 17.48 -9.59
CA ALA A 493 -12.40 18.42 -8.51
C ALA A 493 -12.27 19.86 -9.02
N ALA A 494 -11.43 20.08 -10.04
CA ALA A 494 -11.23 21.40 -10.63
C ALA A 494 -12.53 21.96 -11.24
N THR A 495 -13.33 21.10 -11.88
CA THR A 495 -14.62 21.50 -12.48
C THR A 495 -15.69 21.82 -11.43
N LEU A 496 -15.70 21.11 -10.30
CA LEU A 496 -16.71 21.26 -9.25
C LEU A 496 -16.45 22.44 -8.30
N LYS A 497 -15.29 23.08 -8.39
CA LYS A 497 -14.90 24.20 -7.51
C LYS A 497 -15.89 25.37 -7.51
N SER A 498 -16.59 25.61 -8.62
CA SER A 498 -17.61 26.66 -8.72
C SER A 498 -18.93 26.33 -8.01
N LEU A 499 -19.13 25.06 -7.60
CA LEU A 499 -20.34 24.56 -6.95
C LEU A 499 -20.15 24.39 -5.42
N GLU A 500 -19.01 24.85 -4.91
CA GLU A 500 -18.72 24.89 -3.49
C GLU A 500 -19.78 25.69 -2.71
N LEU A 501 -19.85 25.43 -1.41
CA LEU A 501 -20.84 26.02 -0.52
C LEU A 501 -20.55 27.51 -0.29
N GLU A 502 -21.48 28.40 -0.65
CA GLU A 502 -21.42 29.84 -0.38
C GLU A 502 -21.74 30.21 1.08
N GLY A 503 -22.15 29.23 1.90
CA GLY A 503 -22.50 29.38 3.31
C GLY A 503 -22.57 28.04 4.02
N THR A 504 -22.84 28.07 5.33
CA THR A 504 -22.87 26.87 6.18
C THR A 504 -23.91 25.87 5.68
N PRO A 505 -23.54 24.60 5.43
CA PRO A 505 -24.48 23.59 4.98
C PRO A 505 -25.44 23.23 6.14
N THR A 506 -26.64 23.78 6.12
CA THR A 506 -27.68 23.50 7.13
C THR A 506 -28.70 22.46 6.66
N ALA A 507 -28.81 22.24 5.35
CA ALA A 507 -29.72 21.26 4.74
C ALA A 507 -29.21 20.82 3.35
N PRO A 508 -29.60 19.63 2.86
CA PRO A 508 -29.26 19.18 1.50
C PRO A 508 -29.79 20.14 0.42
N ARG A 509 -28.96 20.45 -0.58
CA ARG A 509 -29.33 21.28 -1.73
C ARG A 509 -29.69 20.41 -2.94
N PRO A 510 -30.54 20.90 -3.85
CA PRO A 510 -30.83 20.21 -5.12
C PRO A 510 -29.65 20.38 -6.10
N ILE A 511 -28.56 19.65 -5.88
CA ILE A 511 -27.29 19.86 -6.59
C ILE A 511 -26.98 18.86 -7.70
N ALA A 512 -27.60 17.67 -7.70
CA ALA A 512 -27.21 16.58 -8.60
C ALA A 512 -27.20 17.00 -10.08
N ARG A 513 -28.19 17.79 -10.52
CA ARG A 513 -28.25 18.28 -11.89
C ARG A 513 -27.07 19.22 -12.22
N ALA A 514 -26.76 20.16 -11.33
CA ALA A 514 -25.64 21.07 -11.50
C ALA A 514 -24.29 20.33 -11.52
N LEU A 515 -24.11 19.30 -10.67
CA LEU A 515 -22.92 18.44 -10.70
C LEU A 515 -22.77 17.76 -12.06
N LEU A 516 -23.85 17.12 -12.54
CA LEU A 516 -23.84 16.37 -13.80
C LEU A 516 -23.64 17.29 -15.00
N ASP A 517 -24.26 18.47 -15.01
CA ASP A 517 -24.06 19.47 -16.06
C ASP A 517 -22.60 19.95 -16.10
N ALA A 518 -21.99 20.19 -14.94
CA ALA A 518 -20.57 20.56 -14.86
C ALA A 518 -19.65 19.41 -15.30
N LEU A 519 -19.97 18.17 -14.93
CA LEU A 519 -19.16 16.99 -15.19
C LEU A 519 -19.46 16.28 -16.52
N GLN A 520 -20.33 16.84 -17.39
CA GLN A 520 -20.80 16.18 -18.60
C GLN A 520 -19.68 15.58 -19.48
N PRO A 521 -18.54 16.26 -19.73
CA PRO A 521 -17.46 15.69 -20.54
C PRO A 521 -16.83 14.45 -19.88
N LEU A 522 -16.73 14.44 -18.55
CA LEU A 522 -16.17 13.32 -17.79
C LEU A 522 -17.16 12.16 -17.71
N GLN A 523 -18.46 12.46 -17.63
CA GLN A 523 -19.51 11.46 -17.69
C GLN A 523 -19.49 10.72 -19.03
N GLN A 524 -19.31 11.43 -20.14
CA GLN A 524 -19.26 10.80 -21.47
C GLN A 524 -18.13 9.77 -21.58
N ARG A 525 -16.94 10.11 -21.06
CA ARG A 525 -15.79 9.18 -20.99
C ARG A 525 -16.06 7.96 -20.11
N TYR A 526 -16.84 8.14 -19.04
CA TYR A 526 -17.30 7.03 -18.19
C TYR A 526 -18.28 6.11 -18.93
N LEU A 527 -19.24 6.67 -19.66
CA LEU A 527 -20.21 5.90 -20.45
C LEU A 527 -19.54 5.07 -21.56
N GLU A 528 -18.53 5.62 -22.22
CA GLU A 528 -17.71 4.88 -23.20
C GLU A 528 -17.03 3.67 -22.55
N ARG A 529 -16.61 3.80 -21.29
CA ARG A 529 -16.04 2.70 -20.51
C ARG A 529 -17.08 1.65 -20.13
N GLU A 530 -18.29 2.04 -19.73
CA GLU A 530 -19.40 1.10 -19.51
C GLU A 530 -19.75 0.33 -20.79
N ALA A 531 -19.82 1.01 -21.93
CA ALA A 531 -20.10 0.38 -23.21
C ALA A 531 -19.02 -0.63 -23.62
N ALA A 532 -17.73 -0.31 -23.41
CA ALA A 532 -16.63 -1.23 -23.66
C ALA A 532 -16.66 -2.45 -22.71
N PHE A 533 -17.00 -2.23 -21.44
CA PHE A 533 -17.11 -3.27 -20.42
C PHE A 533 -18.09 -4.38 -20.80
N ILE A 534 -19.22 -4.06 -21.44
CA ILE A 534 -20.20 -5.07 -21.90
C ILE A 534 -19.58 -6.09 -22.86
N GLY A 535 -18.73 -5.63 -23.77
CA GLY A 535 -17.97 -6.51 -24.68
C GLY A 535 -17.02 -7.43 -23.92
N HIS A 536 -16.31 -6.88 -22.93
CA HIS A 536 -15.38 -7.64 -22.09
C HIS A 536 -16.10 -8.71 -21.25
N VAL A 537 -17.24 -8.37 -20.65
CA VAL A 537 -18.08 -9.30 -19.89
C VAL A 537 -18.52 -10.47 -20.77
N SER A 538 -18.98 -10.19 -21.98
CA SER A 538 -19.44 -11.22 -22.91
C SER A 538 -18.31 -12.18 -23.31
N ALA A 539 -17.12 -11.64 -23.61
CA ALA A 539 -15.94 -12.44 -23.94
C ALA A 539 -15.49 -13.30 -22.75
N ARG A 540 -15.37 -12.69 -21.55
CA ARG A 540 -14.93 -13.39 -20.34
C ARG A 540 -15.89 -14.48 -19.90
N LEU A 541 -17.20 -14.25 -20.05
CA LEU A 541 -18.23 -15.25 -19.80
C LEU A 541 -18.09 -16.44 -20.77
N ALA A 542 -17.89 -16.18 -22.06
CA ALA A 542 -17.70 -17.22 -23.06
C ALA A 542 -16.45 -18.09 -22.77
N GLU A 543 -15.33 -17.46 -22.42
CA GLU A 543 -14.12 -18.16 -21.98
C GLU A 543 -14.37 -19.04 -20.75
N THR A 544 -15.06 -18.49 -19.74
CA THR A 544 -15.35 -19.19 -18.49
C THR A 544 -16.24 -20.41 -18.73
N LEU A 545 -17.24 -20.31 -19.62
CA LEU A 545 -18.15 -21.40 -19.95
C LEU A 545 -17.53 -22.46 -20.88
N ALA A 546 -16.43 -22.14 -21.59
CA ALA A 546 -15.72 -23.09 -22.45
C ALA A 546 -14.85 -24.10 -21.67
N GLY A 547 -14.48 -23.80 -20.41
CA GLY A 547 -13.79 -24.73 -19.52
C GLY A 547 -14.72 -25.86 -19.07
N GLN A 548 -14.40 -27.12 -19.38
CA GLN A 548 -15.28 -28.29 -19.22
C GLN A 548 -15.66 -28.61 -17.74
N ALA A 549 -16.61 -27.86 -17.17
CA ALA A 549 -17.37 -28.16 -15.94
C ALA A 549 -18.55 -27.17 -15.80
N PRO A 550 -19.65 -27.52 -15.09
CA PRO A 550 -20.66 -26.52 -14.73
C PRO A 550 -20.03 -25.46 -13.81
N VAL A 551 -20.07 -24.19 -14.23
CA VAL A 551 -19.51 -23.06 -13.48
C VAL A 551 -20.43 -22.74 -12.30
N SER A 552 -19.87 -22.65 -11.09
CA SER A 552 -20.65 -22.30 -9.88
C SER A 552 -21.09 -20.84 -9.90
N ALA A 553 -22.14 -20.52 -9.14
CA ALA A 553 -22.61 -19.14 -8.99
C ALA A 553 -21.56 -18.25 -8.31
N GLU A 554 -20.80 -18.81 -7.36
CA GLU A 554 -19.67 -18.15 -6.72
C GLU A 554 -18.57 -17.81 -7.73
N ARG A 555 -18.22 -18.74 -8.63
CA ARG A 555 -17.20 -18.47 -9.65
C ARG A 555 -17.67 -17.42 -10.65
N LEU A 556 -18.94 -17.40 -11.03
CA LEU A 556 -19.49 -16.32 -11.86
C LEU A 556 -19.45 -14.96 -11.15
N ALA A 557 -19.69 -14.92 -9.84
CA ALA A 557 -19.55 -13.70 -9.06
C ALA A 557 -18.09 -13.21 -8.99
N GLU A 558 -17.13 -14.12 -8.81
CA GLU A 558 -15.70 -13.79 -8.89
C GLU A 558 -15.32 -13.23 -10.26
N VAL A 559 -15.76 -13.89 -11.35
CA VAL A 559 -15.54 -13.41 -12.72
C VAL A 559 -16.14 -12.02 -12.92
N ALA A 560 -17.33 -11.76 -12.38
CA ALA A 560 -17.93 -10.43 -12.43
C ALA A 560 -17.06 -9.38 -11.74
N ILE A 561 -16.60 -9.66 -10.52
CA ILE A 561 -15.72 -8.77 -9.74
C ILE A 561 -14.38 -8.53 -10.46
N GLU A 562 -13.73 -9.59 -10.94
CA GLU A 562 -12.48 -9.54 -11.72
C GLU A 562 -12.66 -8.65 -12.96
N THR A 563 -13.70 -8.90 -13.75
CA THR A 563 -13.93 -8.17 -15.02
C THR A 563 -14.23 -6.69 -14.78
N ILE A 564 -15.00 -6.37 -13.74
CA ILE A 564 -15.28 -4.97 -13.34
C ILE A 564 -13.97 -4.26 -13.02
N PHE A 565 -13.13 -4.88 -12.18
CA PHE A 565 -11.85 -4.32 -11.77
C PHE A 565 -10.89 -4.14 -12.95
N ASP A 566 -10.73 -5.17 -13.79
CA ASP A 566 -9.81 -5.16 -14.94
C ASP A 566 -10.22 -4.16 -16.03
N SER A 567 -11.52 -3.85 -16.12
CA SER A 567 -12.04 -2.81 -17.02
C SER A 567 -11.92 -1.39 -16.44
N GLY A 568 -11.36 -1.24 -15.23
CA GLY A 568 -11.21 0.05 -14.56
C GLY A 568 -12.53 0.66 -14.11
N LEU A 569 -13.56 -0.16 -13.90
CA LEU A 569 -14.83 0.22 -13.27
C LEU A 569 -14.80 -0.18 -11.79
N TYR A 570 -15.66 0.44 -10.99
CA TYR A 570 -15.74 0.17 -9.55
C TYR A 570 -17.18 0.22 -9.08
N VAL A 571 -17.56 -0.80 -8.30
CA VAL A 571 -18.84 -0.86 -7.61
C VAL A 571 -18.63 -0.46 -6.16
N ARG A 572 -19.45 0.49 -5.69
CA ARG A 572 -19.47 0.90 -4.29
C ARG A 572 -20.28 -0.11 -3.49
N TYR A 573 -19.64 -0.80 -2.55
CA TYR A 573 -20.30 -1.81 -1.72
C TYR A 573 -20.72 -1.26 -0.37
N PHE A 574 -22.02 -1.34 -0.06
CA PHE A 574 -22.59 -0.85 1.19
C PHE A 574 -23.87 -1.56 1.60
N ILE A 575 -24.16 -1.55 2.91
CA ILE A 575 -25.25 -2.32 3.53
C ILE A 575 -26.62 -1.87 3.02
N GLU A 576 -26.84 -0.56 2.87
CA GLU A 576 -28.13 0.00 2.46
C GLU A 576 -28.45 -0.22 0.97
N GLU A 577 -27.54 -0.82 0.18
CA GLU A 577 -27.84 -1.26 -1.17
C GLU A 577 -29.04 -2.24 -1.21
N ARG A 578 -29.27 -2.95 -0.08
CA ARG A 578 -30.44 -3.82 0.12
C ARG A 578 -31.78 -3.12 -0.16
N ASP A 579 -31.85 -1.80 -0.03
CA ASP A 579 -33.07 -1.01 -0.20
C ASP A 579 -33.60 -1.10 -1.65
N ARG A 580 -32.75 -1.49 -2.62
CA ARG A 580 -33.12 -1.69 -4.03
C ARG A 580 -33.78 -3.04 -4.32
N TYR A 581 -33.77 -3.97 -3.35
CA TYR A 581 -34.27 -5.33 -3.51
C TYR A 581 -35.72 -5.43 -3.02
N ARG A 582 -36.50 -6.33 -3.65
CA ARG A 582 -37.95 -6.48 -3.39
C ARG A 582 -38.28 -6.97 -1.99
N LEU A 583 -37.44 -7.83 -1.43
CA LEU A 583 -37.71 -8.54 -0.19
C LEU A 583 -36.67 -8.16 0.88
N PRO A 584 -37.02 -8.16 2.17
CA PRO A 584 -36.05 -8.05 3.24
C PRO A 584 -35.03 -9.21 3.18
N LEU A 585 -33.75 -8.88 3.03
CA LEU A 585 -32.66 -9.85 2.86
C LEU A 585 -31.82 -9.98 4.13
N ASN A 586 -32.24 -10.86 5.06
CA ASN A 586 -31.57 -11.05 6.35
C ASN A 586 -30.12 -11.58 6.24
N GLN A 587 -29.74 -12.21 5.11
CA GLN A 587 -28.38 -12.70 4.84
C GLN A 587 -27.57 -11.81 3.88
N PHE A 588 -28.12 -10.65 3.46
CA PHE A 588 -27.51 -9.79 2.43
C PHE A 588 -26.04 -9.46 2.71
N GLY A 589 -25.68 -9.19 3.97
CA GLY A 589 -24.31 -8.86 4.35
C GLY A 589 -23.28 -9.94 3.99
N LYS A 590 -23.66 -11.22 3.97
CA LYS A 590 -22.76 -12.34 3.64
C LYS A 590 -22.51 -12.47 2.13
N ARG A 591 -23.48 -12.08 1.31
CA ARG A 591 -23.42 -12.18 -0.16
C ARG A 591 -23.27 -10.81 -0.85
N LEU A 592 -23.07 -9.75 -0.06
CA LEU A 592 -23.06 -8.36 -0.49
C LEU A 592 -22.29 -8.14 -1.80
N TYR A 593 -21.06 -8.64 -1.82
CA TYR A 593 -20.12 -8.41 -2.90
C TYR A 593 -20.49 -9.16 -4.18
N ALA A 594 -20.84 -10.43 -4.04
CA ALA A 594 -21.24 -11.27 -5.15
C ALA A 594 -22.54 -10.76 -5.80
N VAL A 595 -23.56 -10.52 -4.98
CA VAL A 595 -24.89 -10.13 -5.45
C VAL A 595 -24.87 -8.74 -6.08
N GLN A 596 -24.10 -7.80 -5.55
CA GLN A 596 -23.96 -6.47 -6.17
C GLN A 596 -23.20 -6.52 -7.50
N ALA A 597 -22.10 -7.28 -7.60
CA ALA A 597 -21.34 -7.38 -8.85
C ALA A 597 -22.17 -8.02 -9.97
N LEU A 598 -22.93 -9.07 -9.64
CA LEU A 598 -23.84 -9.73 -10.57
C LEU A 598 -24.95 -8.79 -11.04
N ASN A 599 -25.59 -8.05 -10.12
CA ASN A 599 -26.63 -7.09 -10.51
C ASN A 599 -26.08 -5.89 -11.29
N PHE A 600 -24.88 -5.41 -10.98
CA PHE A 600 -24.23 -4.36 -11.78
C PHE A 600 -24.10 -4.75 -13.26
N ILE A 601 -23.66 -5.98 -13.53
CA ILE A 601 -23.62 -6.52 -14.89
C ILE A 601 -25.03 -6.63 -15.49
N ARG A 602 -26.01 -7.09 -14.71
CA ARG A 602 -27.40 -7.21 -15.19
C ARG A 602 -28.00 -5.88 -15.63
N GLU A 603 -27.80 -4.85 -14.81
CA GLU A 603 -28.24 -3.48 -15.07
C GLU A 603 -27.72 -3.00 -16.42
N LEU A 604 -26.41 -3.11 -16.65
CA LEU A 604 -25.79 -2.68 -17.90
C LEU A 604 -26.21 -3.56 -19.09
N ASN A 605 -26.30 -4.88 -18.91
CA ASN A 605 -26.74 -5.76 -19.99
C ASN A 605 -28.16 -5.42 -20.46
N ASP A 606 -29.09 -5.18 -19.54
CA ASP A 606 -30.47 -4.83 -19.88
C ASP A 606 -30.53 -3.48 -20.62
N GLU A 607 -29.75 -2.47 -20.18
CA GLU A 607 -29.64 -1.16 -20.86
C GLU A 607 -29.10 -1.29 -22.30
N HIS A 608 -28.24 -2.28 -22.54
CA HIS A 608 -27.60 -2.53 -23.85
C HIS A 608 -28.26 -3.66 -24.66
N GLY A 609 -29.35 -4.26 -24.20
CA GLY A 609 -30.05 -5.35 -24.89
C GLY A 609 -29.27 -6.67 -24.96
N VAL A 610 -28.37 -6.91 -24.00
CA VAL A 610 -27.58 -8.14 -23.87
C VAL A 610 -28.28 -9.12 -22.92
N THR A 611 -28.15 -10.43 -23.18
CA THR A 611 -28.81 -11.47 -22.38
C THR A 611 -28.25 -11.58 -20.96
N ASN A 612 -29.13 -11.74 -19.98
CA ASN A 612 -28.79 -11.91 -18.57
C ASN A 612 -28.87 -13.35 -18.06
N LEU A 613 -29.10 -14.34 -18.94
CA LEU A 613 -29.42 -15.72 -18.53
C LEU A 613 -28.45 -16.33 -17.51
N ALA A 614 -27.14 -16.26 -17.75
CA ALA A 614 -26.14 -16.83 -16.85
C ALA A 614 -26.09 -16.11 -15.49
N TRP A 615 -26.21 -14.79 -15.50
CA TRP A 615 -26.17 -13.94 -14.30
C TRP A 615 -27.43 -14.12 -13.46
N ASP A 616 -28.58 -14.22 -14.11
CA ASP A 616 -29.89 -14.54 -13.53
C ASP A 616 -29.89 -15.91 -12.84
N GLN A 617 -29.29 -16.93 -13.48
CA GLN A 617 -29.16 -18.27 -12.91
C GLN A 617 -28.22 -18.30 -11.71
N ALA A 618 -27.11 -17.53 -11.75
CA ALA A 618 -26.20 -17.39 -10.63
C ALA A 618 -26.91 -16.78 -9.40
N LEU A 619 -27.63 -15.67 -9.60
CA LEU A 619 -28.40 -15.03 -8.52
C LEU A 619 -29.47 -15.97 -7.94
N ASP A 620 -30.19 -16.72 -8.77
CA ASP A 620 -31.20 -17.68 -8.31
C ASP A 620 -30.60 -18.80 -7.47
N THR A 621 -29.41 -19.26 -7.87
CA THR A 621 -28.67 -20.30 -7.16
C THR A 621 -28.25 -19.79 -5.79
N LEU A 622 -27.67 -18.58 -5.72
CA LEU A 622 -27.28 -17.94 -4.46
C LEU A 622 -28.48 -17.71 -3.53
N ALA A 623 -29.63 -17.27 -4.08
CA ALA A 623 -30.85 -17.06 -3.30
C ALA A 623 -31.38 -18.39 -2.73
N THR A 624 -31.38 -19.45 -3.55
CA THR A 624 -31.82 -20.79 -3.13
C THR A 624 -30.92 -21.37 -2.03
N GLN A 625 -29.59 -21.19 -2.14
CA GLN A 625 -28.63 -21.61 -1.11
C GLN A 625 -28.88 -20.93 0.24
N ASP A 626 -29.32 -19.67 0.22
CA ASP A 626 -29.65 -18.90 1.42
C ASP A 626 -31.11 -19.07 1.86
N GLN A 627 -31.84 -20.05 1.28
CA GLN A 627 -33.23 -20.40 1.58
C GLN A 627 -34.22 -19.25 1.33
N LEU A 628 -33.93 -18.43 0.32
CA LEU A 628 -34.79 -17.35 -0.15
C LEU A 628 -35.56 -17.76 -1.41
N PRO A 629 -36.68 -17.11 -1.73
CA PRO A 629 -37.30 -17.22 -3.06
C PRO A 629 -36.26 -16.97 -4.17
N ARG A 630 -36.34 -17.71 -5.27
CA ARG A 630 -35.31 -17.70 -6.34
C ARG A 630 -34.92 -16.31 -6.81
N ASP A 631 -35.89 -15.44 -7.05
CA ASP A 631 -35.66 -14.10 -7.59
C ASP A 631 -35.29 -13.04 -6.54
N SER A 632 -35.09 -13.42 -5.27
CA SER A 632 -34.87 -12.47 -4.16
C SER A 632 -33.62 -11.61 -4.32
N TYR A 633 -32.57 -12.16 -4.94
CA TYR A 633 -31.33 -11.44 -5.20
C TYR A 633 -31.29 -10.72 -6.56
N ARG A 634 -32.42 -10.66 -7.29
CA ARG A 634 -32.52 -9.89 -8.53
C ARG A 634 -33.04 -8.49 -8.24
N ILE A 635 -32.32 -7.48 -8.70
CA ILE A 635 -32.84 -6.12 -8.75
C ILE A 635 -33.83 -6.02 -9.92
N VAL A 636 -34.92 -5.31 -9.68
CA VAL A 636 -35.97 -5.03 -10.68
C VAL A 636 -35.58 -3.83 -11.54
N PRO A 637 -36.01 -3.78 -12.83
CA PRO A 637 -35.57 -2.73 -13.74
C PRO A 637 -35.81 -1.29 -13.26
N HIS A 638 -36.93 -1.00 -12.59
CA HIS A 638 -37.20 0.36 -12.07
C HIS A 638 -36.33 0.74 -10.86
N GLN A 639 -35.58 -0.21 -10.29
CA GLN A 639 -34.60 0.01 -9.23
C GLN A 639 -33.15 -0.06 -9.74
N TYR A 640 -32.92 -0.15 -11.05
CA TYR A 640 -31.59 -0.03 -11.64
C TYR A 640 -31.00 1.35 -11.37
N LYS A 641 -29.71 1.42 -11.04
CA LYS A 641 -29.03 2.70 -10.88
C LYS A 641 -28.89 3.28 -12.28
N GLY A 642 -29.48 4.43 -12.56
CA GLY A 642 -29.22 5.12 -13.83
C GLY A 642 -27.75 5.54 -13.95
N GLN A 643 -27.32 5.81 -15.19
CA GLN A 643 -25.95 6.19 -15.52
C GLN A 643 -25.38 7.36 -14.67
N ASP A 644 -26.24 8.32 -14.32
CA ASP A 644 -25.86 9.48 -13.51
C ASP A 644 -25.40 9.08 -12.12
N LEU A 645 -26.15 8.17 -11.48
CA LEU A 645 -25.82 7.68 -10.14
C LEU A 645 -24.56 6.80 -10.18
N ARG A 646 -24.45 5.90 -11.18
CA ARG A 646 -23.27 5.05 -11.33
C ARG A 646 -21.99 5.88 -11.56
N PHE A 647 -22.06 6.92 -12.37
CA PHE A 647 -20.94 7.84 -12.60
C PHE A 647 -20.48 8.57 -11.33
N LEU A 648 -21.41 9.14 -10.56
CA LEU A 648 -21.05 9.82 -9.31
C LEU A 648 -20.50 8.84 -8.26
N GLU A 649 -21.07 7.64 -8.14
CA GLU A 649 -20.53 6.59 -7.26
C GLU A 649 -19.13 6.14 -7.70
N TYR A 650 -18.89 6.03 -9.01
CA TYR A 650 -17.57 5.72 -9.56
C TYR A 650 -16.54 6.78 -9.17
N LEU A 651 -16.83 8.08 -9.36
CA LEU A 651 -15.94 9.17 -8.95
C LEU A 651 -15.64 9.14 -7.45
N ALA A 652 -16.69 8.99 -6.62
CA ALA A 652 -16.56 8.94 -5.16
C ALA A 652 -15.82 7.70 -4.64
N SER A 653 -15.62 6.69 -5.50
CA SER A 653 -14.90 5.45 -5.18
C SER A 653 -13.46 5.44 -5.67
N LEU A 654 -12.99 6.47 -6.41
CA LEU A 654 -11.60 6.53 -6.90
C LEU A 654 -10.54 6.66 -5.80
N PRO A 655 -10.73 7.46 -4.74
CA PRO A 655 -9.75 7.58 -3.66
C PRO A 655 -9.66 6.31 -2.80
N CYS A 656 -8.45 5.96 -2.35
CA CYS A 656 -8.17 4.88 -1.39
C CYS A 656 -8.84 3.54 -1.73
N ARG A 657 -8.17 2.71 -2.52
CA ARG A 657 -8.68 1.40 -2.92
C ARG A 657 -7.67 0.31 -2.77
N TYR A 658 -8.15 -0.92 -2.74
CA TYR A 658 -7.28 -2.07 -2.87
C TYR A 658 -6.81 -2.30 -4.30
N ASN A 659 -5.59 -2.82 -4.43
CA ASN A 659 -5.18 -3.59 -5.61
C ASN A 659 -5.96 -4.92 -5.70
N SER A 660 -5.81 -5.67 -6.79
CA SER A 660 -6.59 -6.90 -7.02
C SER A 660 -6.41 -7.96 -5.92
N SER A 661 -5.18 -8.10 -5.41
CA SER A 661 -4.84 -9.03 -4.32
C SER A 661 -5.15 -8.50 -2.91
N ARG A 662 -5.64 -7.25 -2.79
CA ARG A 662 -5.96 -6.56 -1.53
C ARG A 662 -4.80 -6.46 -0.54
N THR A 663 -3.59 -6.38 -1.07
CA THR A 663 -2.34 -6.26 -0.30
C THR A 663 -1.83 -4.82 -0.18
N LEU A 664 -2.34 -3.91 -1.03
CA LEU A 664 -1.92 -2.51 -1.09
C LEU A 664 -3.14 -1.59 -1.18
N VAL A 665 -3.09 -0.43 -0.51
CA VAL A 665 -4.03 0.67 -0.71
C VAL A 665 -3.44 1.71 -1.66
N VAL A 666 -4.19 2.07 -2.70
CA VAL A 666 -3.78 2.94 -3.82
C VAL A 666 -4.70 4.15 -3.93
N ASN A 667 -4.28 5.16 -4.69
CA ASN A 667 -4.87 6.49 -4.80
C ASN A 667 -5.00 7.20 -3.44
N THR A 668 -4.00 7.01 -2.58
CA THR A 668 -3.93 7.66 -1.27
C THR A 668 -3.53 9.13 -1.39
N VAL A 669 -2.78 9.48 -2.44
CA VAL A 669 -2.31 10.86 -2.69
C VAL A 669 -3.46 11.86 -2.87
N LEU A 670 -4.62 11.42 -3.39
CA LEU A 670 -5.80 12.27 -3.58
C LEU A 670 -6.29 12.92 -2.28
N ARG A 671 -6.09 12.25 -1.14
CA ARG A 671 -6.45 12.78 0.19
C ARG A 671 -5.65 14.02 0.59
N THR A 672 -4.52 14.25 -0.06
CA THR A 672 -3.63 15.37 0.22
C THR A 672 -3.96 16.60 -0.64
N ASP A 673 -4.86 16.45 -1.61
CA ASP A 673 -5.33 17.56 -2.43
C ASP A 673 -6.16 18.53 -1.54
N PRO A 674 -5.93 19.86 -1.57
CA PRO A 674 -6.52 20.80 -0.62
C PRO A 674 -8.05 20.79 -0.56
N ASP A 675 -8.70 20.60 -1.70
CA ASP A 675 -10.17 20.65 -1.82
C ASP A 675 -10.82 19.26 -1.64
N TYR A 676 -10.03 18.21 -1.32
CA TYR A 676 -10.49 16.80 -1.27
C TYR A 676 -11.79 16.60 -0.50
N SER A 677 -11.84 17.06 0.75
CA SER A 677 -13.01 16.91 1.63
C SER A 677 -14.24 17.62 1.06
N MET A 678 -14.07 18.82 0.49
CA MET A 678 -15.17 19.56 -0.10
C MET A 678 -15.73 18.85 -1.34
N ILE A 679 -14.85 18.36 -2.21
CA ILE A 679 -15.26 17.62 -3.42
C ILE A 679 -16.01 16.34 -3.06
N MET A 680 -15.49 15.56 -2.10
CA MET A 680 -16.19 14.36 -1.63
C MET A 680 -17.56 14.70 -1.02
N ALA A 681 -17.67 15.81 -0.28
CA ALA A 681 -18.95 16.26 0.25
C ALA A 681 -19.96 16.60 -0.85
N LEU A 682 -19.55 17.31 -1.91
CA LEU A 682 -20.39 17.63 -3.06
C LEU A 682 -20.86 16.36 -3.81
N LEU A 683 -19.94 15.42 -4.05
CA LEU A 683 -20.27 14.15 -4.69
C LEU A 683 -21.31 13.38 -3.87
N PHE A 684 -21.13 13.27 -2.55
CA PHE A 684 -22.09 12.58 -1.68
C PHE A 684 -23.42 13.32 -1.51
N GLU A 685 -23.46 14.65 -1.67
CA GLU A 685 -24.71 15.43 -1.74
C GLU A 685 -25.52 15.06 -2.99
N GLY A 686 -24.87 14.97 -4.16
CA GLY A 686 -25.48 14.52 -5.40
C GLY A 686 -25.93 13.05 -5.37
N ILE A 687 -25.08 12.15 -4.88
CA ILE A 687 -25.40 10.73 -4.69
C ILE A 687 -26.59 10.59 -3.74
N HIS A 688 -26.63 11.37 -2.64
CA HIS A 688 -27.75 11.36 -1.71
C HIS A 688 -29.07 11.74 -2.39
N GLN A 689 -29.07 12.79 -3.22
CA GLN A 689 -30.27 13.22 -3.93
C GLN A 689 -30.79 12.13 -4.88
N LEU A 690 -29.91 11.51 -5.69
CA LEU A 690 -30.30 10.48 -6.66
C LEU A 690 -30.74 9.18 -5.95
N THR A 691 -30.01 8.76 -4.93
CA THR A 691 -30.33 7.54 -4.15
C THR A 691 -31.65 7.70 -3.40
N SER A 692 -31.93 8.88 -2.85
CA SER A 692 -33.19 9.14 -2.13
C SER A 692 -34.40 9.05 -3.05
N ARG A 693 -34.29 9.51 -4.31
CA ARG A 693 -35.35 9.33 -5.33
C ARG A 693 -35.57 7.84 -5.63
N LEU A 694 -34.49 7.11 -5.90
CA LEU A 694 -34.56 5.66 -6.19
C LEU A 694 -35.22 4.88 -5.03
N ARG A 695 -34.85 5.24 -3.79
CA ARG A 695 -35.42 4.68 -2.57
C ARG A 695 -36.91 5.01 -2.42
N GLY A 696 -37.35 6.21 -2.82
CA GLY A 696 -38.76 6.62 -2.77
C GLY A 696 -39.68 5.69 -3.57
N ASP A 697 -39.17 5.11 -4.65
CA ASP A 697 -39.90 4.18 -5.53
C ASP A 697 -39.65 2.70 -5.18
N SER A 698 -39.00 2.42 -4.04
CA SER A 698 -38.61 1.08 -3.62
C SER A 698 -39.56 0.47 -2.58
N SER A 699 -39.36 -0.82 -2.28
CA SER A 699 -39.98 -1.52 -1.15
C SER A 699 -39.15 -1.45 0.14
N ALA A 700 -38.21 -0.50 0.23
CA ALA A 700 -37.34 -0.36 1.39
C ALA A 700 -38.14 -0.12 2.68
N GLU A 701 -37.63 -0.64 3.79
CA GLU A 701 -38.26 -0.47 5.11
C GLU A 701 -38.37 1.01 5.46
N ARG A 702 -39.50 1.40 6.08
CA ARG A 702 -39.68 2.78 6.52
C ARG A 702 -38.73 3.10 7.67
N LYS A 703 -38.06 4.25 7.57
CA LYS A 703 -37.27 4.82 8.66
C LYS A 703 -38.18 5.63 9.59
N ALA A 704 -37.79 5.79 10.84
CA ALA A 704 -38.58 6.48 11.87
C ALA A 704 -37.84 7.69 12.46
N HIS A 705 -38.60 8.66 12.97
CA HIS A 705 -38.07 9.80 13.72
C HIS A 705 -37.44 9.39 15.06
N GLY A 706 -36.57 10.25 15.54
CA GLY A 706 -36.00 10.16 16.87
C GLY A 706 -34.87 9.14 16.96
N THR A 707 -34.01 9.37 17.93
CA THR A 707 -32.92 8.47 18.34
C THR A 707 -33.48 7.28 19.13
N ARG A 708 -32.73 6.18 19.16
CA ARG A 708 -33.03 5.05 20.06
C ARG A 708 -31.87 4.83 21.02
N LEU A 709 -32.21 4.50 22.26
CA LEU A 709 -31.27 4.25 23.34
C LEU A 709 -31.44 2.83 23.86
N TYR A 710 -30.34 2.16 24.16
CA TYR A 710 -30.34 0.77 24.63
C TYR A 710 -29.40 0.62 25.82
N HIS A 711 -29.83 -0.13 26.81
CA HIS A 711 -28.96 -0.69 27.82
C HIS A 711 -28.28 -1.91 27.24
N VAL A 712 -26.96 -2.03 27.43
CA VAL A 712 -26.20 -3.21 27.04
C VAL A 712 -25.27 -3.61 28.17
N GLN A 713 -25.38 -4.85 28.63
CA GLN A 713 -24.45 -5.44 29.58
C GLN A 713 -24.18 -6.90 29.15
N ALA A 714 -22.99 -7.14 28.63
CA ALA A 714 -22.64 -8.38 27.94
C ALA A 714 -23.62 -8.69 26.79
N GLN A 715 -24.39 -9.78 26.90
CA GLN A 715 -25.40 -10.21 25.93
C GLN A 715 -26.81 -9.67 26.25
N ASP A 716 -27.02 -9.07 27.43
CA ASP A 716 -28.30 -8.47 27.79
C ASP A 716 -28.46 -7.11 27.10
N VAL A 717 -29.51 -6.98 26.29
CA VAL A 717 -29.80 -5.78 25.49
C VAL A 717 -31.26 -5.40 25.68
N GLN A 718 -31.50 -4.24 26.29
CA GLN A 718 -32.83 -3.76 26.62
C GLN A 718 -33.06 -2.34 26.10
N ASP A 719 -34.26 -2.06 25.60
CA ASP A 719 -34.61 -0.72 25.14
C ASP A 719 -34.75 0.23 26.33
N VAL A 720 -34.09 1.39 26.26
CA VAL A 720 -34.25 2.46 27.26
C VAL A 720 -35.33 3.39 26.76
N HIS A 721 -36.50 3.37 27.41
CA HIS A 721 -37.57 4.30 27.09
C HIS A 721 -37.16 5.72 27.48
N ALA A 722 -36.96 6.60 26.49
CA ALA A 722 -36.54 8.00 26.71
C ALA A 722 -37.50 8.80 27.63
N THR A 723 -38.79 8.44 27.67
CA THR A 723 -39.79 9.06 28.57
C THR A 723 -39.72 8.57 30.01
N ALA A 724 -39.02 7.45 30.28
CA ALA A 724 -38.97 6.84 31.61
C ALA A 724 -37.83 7.35 32.49
N LEU A 725 -36.78 7.95 31.91
CA LEU A 725 -35.59 8.43 32.62
C LEU A 725 -35.21 9.85 32.15
N PRO A 726 -35.44 10.90 32.96
CA PRO A 726 -35.19 12.29 32.56
C PRO A 726 -33.70 12.69 32.36
N ASN A 727 -32.76 11.76 32.48
CA ASN A 727 -31.34 11.95 32.15
C ASN A 727 -30.66 10.56 32.06
N PRO A 728 -30.84 9.81 30.97
CA PRO A 728 -30.44 8.40 30.92
C PRO A 728 -28.94 8.23 31.14
N ILE A 729 -28.11 9.15 30.64
CA ILE A 729 -26.64 9.05 30.73
C ILE A 729 -26.11 9.06 32.16
N ARG A 730 -26.84 9.59 33.15
CA ARG A 730 -26.40 9.57 34.56
C ARG A 730 -26.26 8.17 35.14
N HIS A 731 -26.88 7.17 34.51
CA HIS A 731 -26.80 5.77 34.93
C HIS A 731 -25.68 4.99 34.23
N TYR A 732 -24.93 5.63 33.33
CA TYR A 732 -23.92 4.97 32.51
C TYR A 732 -22.59 5.73 32.57
N GLN A 733 -21.50 4.96 32.70
CA GLN A 733 -20.15 5.50 32.56
C GLN A 733 -19.64 5.36 31.11
N TRP A 734 -20.26 4.47 30.33
CA TRP A 734 -19.89 4.17 28.95
C TRP A 734 -21.07 4.35 28.01
N ALA A 735 -20.81 4.95 26.85
CA ALA A 735 -21.80 5.08 25.78
C ALA A 735 -21.19 4.69 24.43
N VAL A 736 -21.98 4.04 23.58
CA VAL A 736 -21.57 3.66 22.23
C VAL A 736 -22.23 4.60 21.24
N LEU A 737 -21.41 5.42 20.57
CA LEU A 737 -21.89 6.34 19.56
C LEU A 737 -22.35 5.56 18.30
N PRO A 738 -23.38 6.04 17.61
CA PRO A 738 -23.86 5.39 16.39
C PRO A 738 -22.82 5.46 15.27
N SER A 739 -22.82 4.44 14.41
CA SER A 739 -22.06 4.41 13.16
C SER A 739 -22.98 4.69 11.97
N THR A 740 -22.41 4.73 10.76
CA THR A 740 -23.15 5.17 9.57
C THR A 740 -24.45 4.39 9.28
N PRO A 741 -24.48 3.04 9.28
CA PRO A 741 -25.69 2.30 8.98
C PRO A 741 -26.66 2.19 10.16
N THR A 742 -26.28 2.65 11.36
CA THR A 742 -27.09 2.46 12.57
C THR A 742 -28.11 3.60 12.73
N THR A 743 -29.11 3.60 11.85
CA THR A 743 -30.25 4.54 11.85
C THR A 743 -31.53 3.87 12.35
N ASN A 744 -32.55 4.66 12.71
CA ASN A 744 -33.80 4.16 13.31
C ASN A 744 -34.71 3.49 12.26
N TYR A 745 -34.39 2.24 11.95
CA TYR A 745 -35.16 1.27 11.16
C TYR A 745 -34.72 -0.15 11.57
N PRO A 746 -35.47 -1.23 11.25
CA PRO A 746 -35.23 -2.55 11.83
C PRO A 746 -33.78 -3.06 11.71
N GLN A 747 -33.19 -3.00 10.51
CA GLN A 747 -31.80 -3.43 10.32
C GLN A 747 -30.79 -2.49 10.99
N GLY A 748 -31.00 -1.17 10.94
CA GLY A 748 -30.10 -0.20 11.57
C GLY A 748 -30.08 -0.33 13.09
N ILE A 749 -31.22 -0.66 13.69
CA ILE A 749 -31.36 -1.00 15.11
C ILE A 749 -30.58 -2.27 15.43
N ALA A 750 -30.75 -3.34 14.63
CA ALA A 750 -30.03 -4.59 14.83
C ALA A 750 -28.50 -4.40 14.76
N LEU A 751 -28.03 -3.59 13.80
CA LEU A 751 -26.61 -3.22 13.68
C LEU A 751 -26.12 -2.39 14.88
N GLY A 752 -26.94 -1.46 15.38
CA GLY A 752 -26.62 -0.65 16.55
C GLY A 752 -26.49 -1.49 17.83
N LYS A 753 -27.43 -2.42 18.04
CA LYS A 753 -27.38 -3.40 19.14
C LYS A 753 -26.12 -4.28 19.03
N GLY A 754 -25.85 -4.83 17.85
CA GLY A 754 -24.66 -5.65 17.60
C GLY A 754 -23.34 -4.91 17.84
N LEU A 755 -23.24 -3.64 17.43
CA LEU A 755 -22.07 -2.79 17.69
C LEU A 755 -21.86 -2.60 19.20
N ALA A 756 -22.91 -2.27 19.94
CA ALA A 756 -22.83 -2.05 21.38
C ALA A 756 -22.47 -3.33 22.15
N SER A 757 -23.06 -4.48 21.80
CA SER A 757 -22.71 -5.78 22.38
C SER A 757 -21.27 -6.18 22.09
N THR A 758 -20.75 -5.85 20.91
CA THR A 758 -19.35 -6.10 20.53
C THR A 758 -18.39 -5.32 21.43
N PHE A 759 -18.66 -4.04 21.68
CA PHE A 759 -17.88 -3.25 22.63
C PHE A 759 -18.03 -3.73 24.08
N SER A 760 -19.25 -4.10 24.50
CA SER A 760 -19.49 -4.62 25.84
C SER A 760 -18.66 -5.86 26.13
N SER A 761 -18.64 -6.80 25.19
CA SER A 761 -17.85 -8.03 25.30
C SER A 761 -16.35 -7.73 25.40
N PHE A 762 -15.84 -6.83 24.56
CA PHE A 762 -14.43 -6.43 24.59
C PHE A 762 -14.02 -5.78 25.91
N LEU A 763 -14.84 -4.89 26.48
CA LEU A 763 -14.55 -4.28 27.78
C LEU A 763 -14.64 -5.29 28.93
N GLN A 764 -15.57 -6.25 28.85
CA GLN A 764 -15.66 -7.34 29.82
C GLN A 764 -14.41 -8.21 29.82
N ASP A 765 -13.86 -8.50 28.63
CA ASP A 765 -12.62 -9.27 28.47
C ASP A 765 -11.39 -8.55 29.07
N ILE A 766 -11.44 -7.21 29.15
CA ILE A 766 -10.37 -6.38 29.74
C ILE A 766 -10.54 -6.24 31.27
N GLY A 767 -11.71 -5.82 31.74
CA GLY A 767 -11.93 -5.27 33.10
C GLY A 767 -12.43 -6.24 34.17
N GLN A 768 -12.43 -7.56 33.94
CA GLN A 768 -12.93 -8.64 34.83
C GLN A 768 -14.40 -8.53 35.31
N SER A 769 -15.11 -7.44 35.03
CA SER A 769 -16.51 -7.21 35.42
C SER A 769 -17.31 -6.57 34.28
N SER A 770 -18.58 -6.95 34.13
CA SER A 770 -19.43 -6.49 33.04
C SER A 770 -19.81 -5.02 33.23
N VAL A 771 -19.33 -4.16 32.34
CA VAL A 771 -19.68 -2.73 32.31
C VAL A 771 -21.03 -2.56 31.62
N ALA A 772 -21.92 -1.75 32.20
CA ALA A 772 -23.16 -1.33 31.54
C ALA A 772 -22.88 -0.18 30.55
N LEU A 773 -23.33 -0.33 29.30
CA LEU A 773 -23.18 0.65 28.23
C LEU A 773 -24.55 1.19 27.78
N LEU A 774 -24.56 2.47 27.43
CA LEU A 774 -25.66 3.09 26.70
C LEU A 774 -25.38 3.02 25.19
N GLY A 775 -26.05 2.12 24.47
CA GLY A 775 -26.03 2.08 23.01
C GLY A 775 -26.94 3.16 22.40
N ILE A 776 -26.47 3.87 21.37
CA ILE A 776 -27.20 4.96 20.72
C ILE A 776 -27.37 4.64 19.22
N VAL A 777 -28.56 4.89 18.67
CA VAL A 777 -28.88 4.78 17.24
C VAL A 777 -29.37 6.13 16.74
N HIS A 778 -28.89 6.52 15.55
CA HIS A 778 -29.29 7.76 14.88
C HIS A 778 -30.79 7.81 14.59
N SER A 779 -31.35 9.02 14.48
CA SER A 779 -32.65 9.18 13.82
C SER A 779 -32.63 8.57 12.42
N GLY A 780 -33.76 8.00 12.00
CA GLY A 780 -33.96 7.47 10.67
C GLY A 780 -34.47 8.52 9.68
N LEU A 781 -35.04 9.61 10.19
CA LEU A 781 -35.56 10.75 9.44
C LEU A 781 -34.94 12.06 9.93
N ASP A 782 -34.75 13.02 9.03
CA ASP A 782 -34.35 14.38 9.39
C ASP A 782 -35.56 15.24 9.82
N ALA A 783 -35.34 16.54 10.03
CA ALA A 783 -36.39 17.47 10.44
C ALA A 783 -37.40 17.80 9.33
N GLN A 784 -37.13 17.39 8.09
CA GLN A 784 -37.96 17.60 6.91
C GLN A 784 -38.54 16.26 6.39
N ASP A 785 -38.59 15.24 7.24
CA ASP A 785 -39.08 13.89 6.94
C ASP A 785 -38.28 13.14 5.85
N ASN A 786 -37.07 13.59 5.52
CA ASN A 786 -36.23 12.87 4.55
C ASN A 786 -35.54 11.67 5.21
N PRO A 787 -35.45 10.52 4.51
CA PRO A 787 -34.67 9.38 4.97
C PRO A 787 -33.20 9.71 5.15
N ILE A 788 -32.71 9.50 6.36
CA ILE A 788 -31.28 9.55 6.67
C ILE A 788 -30.66 8.24 6.20
N ILE A 789 -30.01 8.28 5.04
CA ILE A 789 -29.27 7.16 4.45
C ILE A 789 -27.76 7.42 4.49
N GLU A 790 -26.97 6.41 4.15
CA GLU A 790 -25.51 6.44 4.22
C GLU A 790 -24.91 7.65 3.51
N SER A 791 -25.37 7.99 2.31
CA SER A 791 -24.83 9.12 1.54
C SER A 791 -24.99 10.47 2.25
N ALA A 792 -26.08 10.67 3.01
CA ALA A 792 -26.24 11.87 3.86
C ALA A 792 -25.23 11.89 5.01
N MET A 793 -24.97 10.73 5.62
CA MET A 793 -23.97 10.59 6.68
C MET A 793 -22.55 10.82 6.16
N LEU A 794 -22.24 10.32 4.96
CA LEU A 794 -20.95 10.53 4.31
C LEU A 794 -20.75 12.00 3.91
N HIS A 795 -21.78 12.67 3.39
CA HIS A 795 -21.73 14.12 3.16
C HIS A 795 -21.35 14.87 4.45
N ASN A 796 -22.09 14.65 5.55
CA ASN A 796 -21.80 15.30 6.84
C ASN A 796 -20.37 15.01 7.34
N ARG A 797 -19.90 13.78 7.14
CA ARG A 797 -18.55 13.34 7.52
C ARG A 797 -17.45 14.11 6.79
N PHE A 798 -17.64 14.38 5.50
CA PHE A 798 -16.68 15.11 4.67
C PHE A 798 -16.73 16.62 4.89
N ILE A 799 -17.91 17.18 5.15
CA ILE A 799 -18.05 18.59 5.51
C ILE A 799 -17.27 18.94 6.78
N LEU A 800 -17.16 18.03 7.75
CA LEU A 800 -16.30 18.21 8.93
C LEU A 800 -14.81 18.35 8.59
N GLY A 801 -14.38 17.90 7.42
CA GLY A 801 -13.01 18.09 6.91
C GLY A 801 -12.81 19.41 6.16
N THR A 802 -13.72 20.38 6.31
CA THR A 802 -13.69 21.68 5.62
C THR A 802 -13.73 22.83 6.63
N GLN A 803 -13.66 24.07 6.14
CA GLN A 803 -13.79 25.28 6.96
C GLN A 803 -15.11 25.37 7.76
N TRP A 804 -16.12 24.57 7.43
CA TRP A 804 -17.42 24.57 8.09
C TRP A 804 -17.45 23.75 9.39
N HIS A 805 -16.35 23.04 9.73
CA HIS A 805 -16.29 22.09 10.84
C HIS A 805 -17.06 22.53 12.09
N SER A 806 -16.75 23.71 12.64
CA SER A 806 -17.27 24.17 13.94
C SER A 806 -18.77 24.48 13.95
N GLN A 807 -19.40 24.56 12.77
CA GLN A 807 -20.79 24.96 12.60
C GLN A 807 -21.71 23.79 12.25
N VAL A 808 -21.13 22.62 11.98
CA VAL A 808 -21.87 21.45 11.50
C VAL A 808 -22.45 20.73 12.69
N VAL A 809 -23.78 20.68 12.75
CA VAL A 809 -24.56 19.85 13.67
C VAL A 809 -25.80 19.35 12.92
N SER A 810 -25.78 18.07 12.53
CA SER A 810 -26.95 17.45 11.89
C SER A 810 -28.13 17.31 12.84
N HIS A 811 -29.35 17.17 12.30
CA HIS A 811 -30.56 16.94 13.11
C HIS A 811 -30.40 15.75 14.07
N SER A 812 -29.87 14.63 13.56
CA SER A 812 -29.62 13.44 14.37
C SER A 812 -28.59 13.68 15.47
N ALA A 813 -27.50 14.40 15.18
CA ALA A 813 -26.51 14.76 16.20
C ALA A 813 -27.09 15.71 17.26
N ARG A 814 -27.94 16.69 16.86
CA ARG A 814 -28.62 17.58 17.80
C ARG A 814 -29.55 16.81 18.75
N LEU A 815 -30.34 15.87 18.23
CA LEU A 815 -31.18 14.99 19.05
C LEU A 815 -30.37 14.20 20.08
N ILE A 816 -29.25 13.58 19.65
CA ILE A 816 -28.36 12.84 20.56
C ILE A 816 -27.78 13.78 21.62
N TYR A 817 -27.27 14.94 21.19
CA TYR A 817 -26.67 15.93 22.10
C TYR A 817 -27.68 16.39 23.16
N GLU A 818 -28.89 16.78 22.76
CA GLU A 818 -29.87 17.35 23.70
C GLU A 818 -30.44 16.31 24.68
N GLN A 819 -30.54 15.05 24.27
CA GLN A 819 -31.04 13.96 25.13
C GLN A 819 -29.95 13.36 26.04
N VAL A 820 -28.70 13.34 25.58
CA VAL A 820 -27.62 12.58 26.24
C VAL A 820 -26.56 13.49 26.86
N ILE A 821 -26.18 14.60 26.21
CA ILE A 821 -25.02 15.41 26.59
C ILE A 821 -25.41 16.72 27.27
N LEU A 822 -26.35 17.49 26.71
CA LEU A 822 -26.84 18.74 27.28
C LEU A 822 -27.24 18.63 28.76
N PRO A 823 -27.91 17.55 29.24
CA PRO A 823 -28.25 17.40 30.66
C PRO A 823 -27.03 17.38 31.60
N ARG A 824 -25.82 17.16 31.08
CA ARG A 824 -24.58 17.17 31.87
C ARG A 824 -24.04 18.58 32.11
N ILE A 825 -24.52 19.61 31.41
CA ILE A 825 -24.06 21.00 31.57
C ILE A 825 -25.16 21.93 32.10
N ILE A 826 -26.27 21.37 32.57
CA ILE A 826 -27.42 22.09 33.13
C ILE A 826 -27.55 21.74 34.61
N ALA A 827 -27.80 22.74 35.46
CA ALA A 827 -27.94 22.56 36.91
C ALA A 827 -29.16 21.71 37.30
N GLN A 828 -30.28 21.88 36.60
CA GLN A 828 -31.53 21.15 36.82
C GLN A 828 -31.95 20.37 35.56
N PRO A 829 -31.24 19.29 35.20
CA PRO A 829 -31.45 18.61 33.92
C PRO A 829 -32.86 18.03 33.76
N ASN A 830 -33.45 17.52 34.85
CA ASN A 830 -34.81 16.96 34.82
C ASN A 830 -35.89 18.02 34.59
N ALA A 831 -35.55 19.31 34.70
CA ALA A 831 -36.46 20.41 34.44
C ALA A 831 -36.51 20.81 32.96
N LEU A 832 -35.61 20.30 32.11
CA LEU A 832 -35.58 20.61 30.67
C LEU A 832 -36.89 20.23 30.00
N ARG A 833 -37.44 21.16 29.21
CA ARG A 833 -38.66 20.96 28.44
C ARG A 833 -38.32 20.43 27.05
N PHE A 834 -38.78 19.22 26.75
CA PHE A 834 -38.66 18.62 25.42
C PHE A 834 -39.92 18.88 24.59
N CYS A 835 -39.72 19.24 23.33
CA CYS A 835 -40.74 19.34 22.29
C CYS A 835 -41.15 17.94 21.79
N PRO A 836 -42.30 17.81 21.10
CA PRO A 836 -42.77 16.51 20.57
C PRO A 836 -41.81 15.85 19.57
N ASP A 837 -40.98 16.63 18.90
CA ASP A 837 -39.93 16.16 17.99
C ASP A 837 -38.69 15.59 18.72
N GLY A 838 -38.66 15.68 20.05
CA GLY A 838 -37.59 15.17 20.89
C GLY A 838 -36.42 16.15 21.09
N LEU A 839 -36.51 17.37 20.56
CA LEU A 839 -35.57 18.46 20.82
C LEU A 839 -35.95 19.23 22.08
N VAL A 840 -35.00 19.90 22.70
CA VAL A 840 -35.24 20.80 23.84
C VAL A 840 -35.81 22.11 23.34
N ALA A 841 -36.88 22.58 23.98
CA ALA A 841 -37.46 23.88 23.70
C ALA A 841 -36.45 24.98 24.04
N ARG A 842 -36.35 25.98 23.17
CA ARG A 842 -35.40 27.10 23.30
C ARG A 842 -36.11 28.45 23.22
N ASP A 843 -35.51 29.49 23.81
CA ASP A 843 -35.95 30.88 23.62
C ASP A 843 -35.41 31.50 22.32
N ASP A 844 -35.73 32.77 22.07
CA ASP A 844 -35.30 33.53 20.89
C ASP A 844 -33.77 33.73 20.80
N HIS A 845 -33.04 33.50 21.90
CA HIS A 845 -31.58 33.55 21.96
C HIS A 845 -30.94 32.16 21.85
N GLY A 846 -31.76 31.11 21.70
CA GLY A 846 -31.33 29.73 21.60
C GLY A 846 -30.97 29.09 22.94
N LEU A 847 -31.33 29.68 24.08
CA LEU A 847 -31.09 29.07 25.39
C LEU A 847 -32.11 27.95 25.66
N PRO A 848 -31.69 26.78 26.19
CA PRO A 848 -32.60 25.72 26.61
C PRO A 848 -33.61 26.20 27.65
N LEU A 849 -34.86 25.75 27.58
CA LEU A 849 -35.93 26.14 28.50
C LEU A 849 -36.30 25.02 29.47
N ASP A 850 -36.73 25.40 30.68
CA ASP A 850 -37.36 24.52 31.64
C ASP A 850 -38.88 24.33 31.37
N HIS A 851 -39.53 23.42 32.10
CA HIS A 851 -40.98 23.19 31.99
C HIS A 851 -41.83 24.43 32.30
N ALA A 852 -41.29 25.42 33.01
CA ALA A 852 -41.94 26.69 33.29
C ALA A 852 -41.67 27.77 32.22
N GLY A 853 -40.93 27.42 31.15
CA GLY A 853 -40.58 28.33 30.06
C GLY A 853 -39.47 29.33 30.41
N ARG A 854 -38.70 29.08 31.46
CA ARG A 854 -37.55 29.93 31.87
C ARG A 854 -36.25 29.36 31.30
N PRO A 855 -35.24 30.21 30.98
CA PRO A 855 -33.93 29.73 30.57
C PRO A 855 -33.29 28.80 31.61
N ALA A 856 -32.76 27.67 31.15
CA ALA A 856 -32.03 26.72 31.95
C ALA A 856 -30.74 27.35 32.47
N THR A 857 -30.31 26.91 33.66
CA THR A 857 -29.13 27.47 34.34
C THR A 857 -27.93 26.54 34.20
N ARG A 858 -26.75 27.14 34.02
CA ARG A 858 -25.46 26.42 34.01
C ARG A 858 -25.11 25.82 35.36
N LEU A 859 -24.17 24.87 35.36
CA LEU A 859 -23.54 24.35 36.56
C LEU A 859 -22.73 25.41 37.30
N SER A 860 -22.67 25.27 38.63
CA SER A 860 -21.67 25.92 39.46
C SER A 860 -20.29 25.31 39.22
N PHE A 861 -19.24 25.99 39.69
CA PHE A 861 -17.87 25.45 39.61
C PHE A 861 -17.75 24.07 40.29
N GLN A 862 -18.31 23.92 41.51
CA GLN A 862 -18.40 22.62 42.18
C GLN A 862 -19.14 21.59 41.33
N GLY A 863 -20.24 21.99 40.67
CA GLY A 863 -20.98 21.11 39.78
C GLY A 863 -20.17 20.62 38.58
N ILE A 864 -19.20 21.41 38.10
CA ILE A 864 -18.25 20.98 37.05
C ILE A 864 -17.21 20.00 37.61
N GLU A 865 -16.71 20.24 38.83
CA GLU A 865 -15.77 19.34 39.49
C GLU A 865 -16.38 17.97 39.81
N ASP A 866 -17.67 17.95 40.17
CA ASP A 866 -18.44 16.76 40.51
C ASP A 866 -18.85 15.91 39.28
N LEU A 867 -18.61 16.40 38.05
CA LEU A 867 -18.92 15.64 36.84
C LEU A 867 -18.07 14.38 36.77
N GLN A 868 -18.73 13.23 36.76
CA GLN A 868 -18.09 11.94 36.50
C GLN A 868 -17.68 11.82 35.05
N ARG A 869 -16.46 11.33 34.79
CA ARG A 869 -15.92 11.07 33.46
C ARG A 869 -16.83 10.12 32.67
N LEU A 870 -17.15 10.51 31.45
CA LEU A 870 -17.92 9.70 30.49
C LEU A 870 -17.00 9.14 29.41
N HIS A 871 -17.10 7.84 29.13
CA HIS A 871 -16.32 7.18 28.10
C HIS A 871 -17.20 6.87 26.89
N PHE A 872 -16.78 7.31 25.71
CA PHE A 872 -17.42 6.99 24.45
C PHE A 872 -16.66 5.90 23.71
N CYS A 873 -17.35 4.87 23.25
CA CYS A 873 -16.85 3.99 22.19
C CYS A 873 -17.39 4.49 20.85
N ALA A 874 -16.50 4.67 19.88
CA ALA A 874 -16.83 5.12 18.54
C ALA A 874 -16.26 4.17 17.48
N HIS A 875 -17.00 4.00 16.39
CA HIS A 875 -16.54 3.33 15.19
C HIS A 875 -17.06 4.08 13.96
N SER A 876 -16.27 4.14 12.89
CA SER A 876 -16.70 4.75 11.63
C SER A 876 -17.06 6.24 11.80
N SER A 877 -18.29 6.63 11.42
CA SER A 877 -18.84 7.98 11.63
C SER A 877 -19.17 8.31 13.10
N GLY A 878 -18.90 7.41 14.06
CA GLY A 878 -18.98 7.74 15.48
C GLY A 878 -18.08 8.92 15.85
N ALA A 879 -16.88 9.00 15.27
CA ALA A 879 -15.99 10.15 15.41
C ALA A 879 -16.61 11.44 14.85
N ALA A 880 -17.27 11.38 13.70
CA ALA A 880 -18.00 12.52 13.14
C ALA A 880 -19.15 12.97 14.03
N THR A 881 -19.89 12.02 14.60
CA THR A 881 -20.98 12.31 15.55
C THR A 881 -20.43 13.01 16.78
N LEU A 882 -19.37 12.47 17.40
CA LEU A 882 -18.72 13.09 18.57
C LEU A 882 -18.37 14.56 18.34
N GLN A 883 -17.76 14.88 17.19
CA GLN A 883 -17.36 16.25 16.88
C GLN A 883 -18.56 17.19 16.71
N GLN A 884 -19.67 16.69 16.15
CA GLN A 884 -20.92 17.46 16.08
C GLN A 884 -21.56 17.66 17.47
N LEU A 885 -21.47 16.66 18.36
CA LEU A 885 -21.90 16.81 19.76
C LEU A 885 -21.06 17.89 20.46
N ASP A 886 -19.74 17.88 20.27
CA ASP A 886 -18.83 18.88 20.83
C ASP A 886 -19.11 20.28 20.27
N ASN A 887 -19.46 20.42 18.99
CA ASN A 887 -19.88 21.69 18.38
C ASN A 887 -21.15 22.23 19.05
N ALA A 888 -22.18 21.40 19.16
CA ALA A 888 -23.44 21.75 19.82
C ALA A 888 -23.23 22.12 21.30
N MET A 889 -22.37 21.38 21.99
CA MET A 889 -22.00 21.61 23.38
C MET A 889 -21.26 22.93 23.57
N ARG A 890 -20.31 23.24 22.69
CA ARG A 890 -19.58 24.52 22.71
C ARG A 890 -20.53 25.70 22.53
N GLU A 891 -21.44 25.60 21.57
CA GLU A 891 -22.46 26.62 21.29
C GLU A 891 -23.31 26.91 22.54
N ASP A 892 -23.84 25.87 23.19
CA ASP A 892 -24.65 26.03 24.41
C ASP A 892 -23.83 26.50 25.60
N MET A 893 -22.59 26.01 25.78
CA MET A 893 -21.72 26.48 26.84
C MET A 893 -21.41 27.98 26.70
N GLN A 894 -21.22 28.46 25.47
CA GLN A 894 -21.05 29.90 25.21
C GLN A 894 -22.31 30.69 25.56
N ARG A 895 -23.50 30.25 25.12
CA ARG A 895 -24.78 30.90 25.44
C ARG A 895 -25.05 30.94 26.95
N LEU A 896 -24.72 29.86 27.65
CA LEU A 896 -24.89 29.72 29.10
C LEU A 896 -23.82 30.45 29.93
N GLY A 897 -22.83 31.08 29.28
CA GLY A 897 -21.81 31.89 29.94
C GLY A 897 -20.69 31.09 30.63
N TYR A 898 -20.31 29.93 30.10
CA TYR A 898 -19.11 29.21 30.55
C TYR A 898 -17.84 29.84 29.98
N SER A 899 -16.85 30.07 30.86
CA SER A 899 -15.52 30.52 30.47
C SER A 899 -14.77 29.43 29.69
N VAL A 900 -13.75 29.82 28.93
CA VAL A 900 -12.91 28.90 28.14
C VAL A 900 -12.23 27.81 29.01
N LEU A 901 -11.89 28.15 30.26
CA LEU A 901 -11.30 27.20 31.22
C LEU A 901 -12.33 26.19 31.71
N GLU A 902 -13.55 26.65 31.99
CA GLU A 902 -14.65 25.77 32.38
C GLU A 902 -15.06 24.84 31.24
N GLN A 903 -15.11 25.34 30.01
CA GLN A 903 -15.34 24.52 28.82
C GLN A 903 -14.27 23.44 28.68
N GLU A 904 -13.00 23.80 28.86
CA GLU A 904 -11.90 22.83 28.85
C GLU A 904 -12.08 21.78 29.94
N GLU A 905 -12.39 22.18 31.18
CA GLU A 905 -12.64 21.24 32.28
C GLU A 905 -13.76 20.26 31.93
N ILE A 906 -14.92 20.78 31.49
CA ILE A 906 -16.09 19.96 31.14
C ILE A 906 -15.76 18.98 30.02
N PHE A 907 -15.06 19.38 28.95
CA PHE A 907 -14.67 18.47 27.88
C PHE A 907 -13.73 17.35 28.37
N ASN A 908 -12.86 17.64 29.35
CA ASN A 908 -11.98 16.63 29.95
C ASN A 908 -12.69 15.73 30.97
N ARG A 909 -13.98 15.96 31.25
CA ARG A 909 -14.91 15.02 31.91
C ARG A 909 -15.54 14.03 30.92
N ALA A 910 -14.93 13.87 29.75
CA ALA A 910 -15.22 12.81 28.83
C ALA A 910 -13.95 12.34 28.11
N VAL A 911 -14.02 11.18 27.47
CA VAL A 911 -13.02 10.67 26.52
C VAL A 911 -13.72 9.82 25.47
N ALA A 912 -13.23 9.84 24.23
CA ALA A 912 -13.70 8.93 23.20
C ALA A 912 -12.59 7.99 22.74
N ILE A 913 -12.89 6.71 22.64
CA ILE A 913 -12.04 5.68 22.06
C ILE A 913 -12.64 5.33 20.69
N SER A 914 -11.95 5.76 19.64
CA SER A 914 -12.42 5.65 18.26
C SER A 914 -11.63 4.60 17.49
N PHE A 915 -12.34 3.61 16.94
CA PHE A 915 -11.78 2.56 16.09
C PHE A 915 -12.22 2.75 14.65
N GLY A 916 -11.27 2.98 13.74
CA GLY A 916 -11.56 3.31 12.34
C GLY A 916 -12.25 4.67 12.25
N SER A 917 -11.56 5.72 12.69
CA SER A 917 -12.03 7.10 12.61
C SER A 917 -12.20 7.50 11.16
N ALA A 918 -13.45 7.65 10.72
CA ALA A 918 -13.76 7.87 9.31
C ALA A 918 -13.89 9.35 8.92
N THR A 919 -13.47 10.26 9.80
CA THR A 919 -13.35 11.72 9.58
C THR A 919 -12.10 12.20 10.31
N ASP A 920 -11.52 13.31 9.87
CA ASP A 920 -10.40 13.91 10.58
C ASP A 920 -10.82 14.39 11.96
N ILE A 921 -9.94 14.17 12.95
CA ILE A 921 -10.14 14.66 14.32
C ILE A 921 -9.50 16.04 14.39
N ASP A 922 -10.31 17.08 14.46
CA ASP A 922 -9.82 18.45 14.59
C ASP A 922 -9.24 18.64 16.01
N THR A 923 -7.96 18.96 16.07
CA THR A 923 -7.24 19.21 17.33
C THR A 923 -7.16 20.70 17.68
N THR A 924 -7.55 21.59 16.76
CA THR A 924 -7.51 23.05 16.94
C THR A 924 -8.67 23.55 17.81
N LEU A 925 -9.83 22.90 17.72
CA LEU A 925 -11.01 23.22 18.51
C LEU A 925 -10.99 22.52 19.87
N GLN A 926 -11.50 23.16 20.94
CA GLN A 926 -11.64 22.46 22.23
C GLN A 926 -12.67 21.34 22.08
N GLY A 927 -12.45 20.18 22.67
CA GLY A 927 -13.45 19.11 22.55
C GLY A 927 -13.07 17.95 23.44
N THR A 928 -13.97 16.96 23.45
CA THR A 928 -13.75 15.70 24.14
C THR A 928 -12.42 15.09 23.68
N PRO A 929 -11.47 14.78 24.58
CA PRO A 929 -10.23 14.08 24.23
C PRO A 929 -10.49 12.77 23.49
N VAL A 930 -9.64 12.44 22.51
CA VAL A 930 -9.82 11.24 21.66
C VAL A 930 -8.59 10.33 21.73
N ILE A 931 -8.85 9.04 21.86
CA ILE A 931 -7.92 7.93 21.61
C ILE A 931 -8.30 7.37 20.24
N ASP A 932 -7.40 7.44 19.27
CA ASP A 932 -7.67 7.14 17.87
C ASP A 932 -6.86 5.93 17.40
N ILE A 933 -7.57 4.88 16.98
CA ILE A 933 -7.02 3.64 16.45
C ILE A 933 -7.59 3.43 15.05
N THR A 934 -6.83 3.80 14.03
CA THR A 934 -7.28 3.72 12.63
C THR A 934 -6.27 2.97 11.78
N ALA A 935 -6.73 1.94 11.08
CA ALA A 935 -5.88 1.03 10.33
C ALA A 935 -5.60 1.53 8.91
N TYR A 936 -4.40 1.25 8.42
CA TYR A 936 -4.01 1.55 7.04
C TYR A 936 -4.88 0.79 6.02
N ASN A 937 -5.22 -0.47 6.27
CA ASN A 937 -6.05 -1.25 5.37
C ASN A 937 -7.58 -1.02 5.57
N ASP A 938 -7.96 -0.05 6.40
CA ASP A 938 -9.34 0.44 6.45
C ASP A 938 -9.58 1.54 5.41
N ILE A 939 -9.77 1.12 4.16
CA ILE A 939 -9.90 2.04 3.02
C ILE A 939 -11.09 3.00 3.14
N ARG A 940 -12.15 2.65 3.90
CA ARG A 940 -13.32 3.51 4.13
C ARG A 940 -13.01 4.64 5.09
N SER A 941 -12.21 4.36 6.12
CA SER A 941 -11.69 5.38 7.04
C SER A 941 -10.61 6.22 6.37
N LEU A 942 -9.72 5.60 5.59
CA LEU A 942 -8.74 6.34 4.79
C LEU A 942 -9.43 7.28 3.80
N ALA A 943 -10.39 6.82 2.99
CA ALA A 943 -11.11 7.70 2.08
C ALA A 943 -11.84 8.83 2.80
N GLY A 944 -12.23 8.65 4.07
CA GLY A 944 -12.92 9.65 4.87
C GLY A 944 -12.02 10.70 5.55
N THR A 945 -10.70 10.57 5.44
CA THR A 945 -9.72 11.36 6.21
C THR A 945 -8.59 11.90 5.35
N THR A 946 -7.96 12.98 5.81
CA THR A 946 -6.73 13.55 5.24
C THR A 946 -5.51 13.31 6.14
N THR A 947 -5.74 12.82 7.37
CA THR A 947 -4.72 12.49 8.37
C THR A 947 -3.56 11.63 7.85
N HIS A 948 -2.36 12.20 7.75
CA HIS A 948 -1.16 11.50 7.26
C HIS A 948 -0.71 10.31 8.11
N ASP A 949 -0.98 10.31 9.42
CA ASP A 949 -0.56 9.24 10.35
C ASP A 949 -1.15 7.86 10.04
N TYR A 950 -2.24 7.80 9.28
CA TYR A 950 -2.85 6.53 8.87
C TYR A 950 -2.12 5.88 7.69
N ILE A 951 -1.27 6.65 7.00
CA ILE A 951 -0.35 6.12 6.00
C ILE A 951 0.95 5.80 6.73
N PRO A 952 1.35 4.52 6.78
CA PRO A 952 2.53 4.11 7.52
C PRO A 952 3.79 4.78 6.99
N ALA A 953 4.68 5.20 7.90
CA ALA A 953 5.99 5.73 7.51
C ALA A 953 6.85 4.66 6.80
N ASN A 954 6.63 3.38 7.14
CA ASN A 954 7.27 2.23 6.53
C ASN A 954 6.21 1.36 5.82
N ALA A 955 5.61 1.89 4.74
CA ALA A 955 4.59 1.20 3.93
C ALA A 955 5.02 -0.22 3.48
N CYS A 956 6.33 -0.46 3.41
CA CYS A 956 6.95 -1.74 3.14
C CYS A 956 6.56 -2.86 4.11
N ALA A 957 6.85 -2.66 5.41
CA ALA A 957 6.63 -3.68 6.43
C ALA A 957 5.15 -4.08 6.50
N ASN A 958 4.27 -3.12 6.21
CA ASN A 958 2.84 -3.32 6.25
C ASN A 958 2.29 -4.03 5.02
N THR A 959 2.83 -3.81 3.81
CA THR A 959 2.45 -4.60 2.61
C THR A 959 2.75 -6.09 2.80
N ALA A 960 3.94 -6.42 3.29
CA ALA A 960 4.32 -7.80 3.61
C ALA A 960 3.43 -8.39 4.72
N THR A 961 3.15 -7.61 5.76
CA THR A 961 2.24 -8.00 6.85
C THR A 961 0.83 -8.27 6.31
N ILE A 962 0.26 -7.39 5.48
CA ILE A 962 -1.07 -7.59 4.89
C ILE A 962 -1.09 -8.86 4.04
N ALA A 963 -0.08 -9.09 3.20
CA ALA A 963 0.02 -10.30 2.38
C ALA A 963 0.03 -11.57 3.25
N GLN A 964 0.81 -11.59 4.34
CA GLN A 964 0.84 -12.70 5.31
C GLN A 964 -0.52 -12.91 6.00
N LEU A 965 -1.18 -11.81 6.40
CA LEU A 965 -2.49 -11.84 7.05
C LEU A 965 -3.60 -12.33 6.12
N HIS A 966 -3.50 -12.04 4.82
CA HIS A 966 -4.43 -12.53 3.81
C HIS A 966 -4.19 -14.01 3.47
N GLY A 967 -2.94 -14.48 3.56
CA GLY A 967 -2.54 -15.88 3.35
C GLY A 967 -2.93 -16.86 4.48
N GLY A 968 -3.63 -16.40 5.52
CA GLY A 968 -4.16 -17.26 6.58
C GLY A 968 -3.15 -17.68 7.67
N VAL A 969 -1.95 -17.09 7.67
CA VAL A 969 -0.82 -17.53 8.52
C VAL A 969 -0.95 -17.09 9.99
N ALA A 970 -1.85 -16.15 10.34
CA ALA A 970 -1.94 -15.63 11.71
C ALA A 970 -3.38 -15.46 12.21
N ALA A 971 -4.00 -16.54 12.69
CA ALA A 971 -5.30 -16.48 13.37
C ALA A 971 -5.27 -15.59 14.64
N GLN A 972 -4.08 -15.34 15.22
CA GLN A 972 -3.83 -14.61 16.46
C GLN A 972 -3.17 -13.24 16.27
N HIS A 973 -3.20 -12.65 15.06
CA HIS A 973 -2.55 -11.36 14.81
C HIS A 973 -3.05 -10.25 15.75
N ARG A 974 -2.11 -9.59 16.43
CA ARG A 974 -2.27 -8.33 17.16
C ARG A 974 -1.37 -7.28 16.50
N TYR A 975 -1.81 -6.03 16.44
CA TYR A 975 -1.00 -4.95 15.87
C TYR A 975 -0.01 -4.38 16.90
N ASP A 976 0.80 -5.25 17.53
CA ASP A 976 1.75 -4.90 18.60
C ASP A 976 2.92 -4.03 18.10
N GLN A 977 3.20 -4.02 16.80
CA GLN A 977 4.19 -3.12 16.18
C GLN A 977 3.74 -1.65 16.16
N ALA A 978 2.46 -1.38 16.42
CA ALA A 978 1.89 -0.04 16.36
C ALA A 978 2.49 0.89 17.42
N SER A 979 2.54 2.18 17.12
CA SER A 979 3.22 3.17 17.97
C SER A 979 2.31 4.32 18.41
N TRP A 980 2.35 4.64 19.70
CA TRP A 980 1.57 5.75 20.26
C TRP A 980 2.20 7.11 19.93
N ALA A 981 1.36 8.08 19.57
CA ALA A 981 1.71 9.48 19.39
C ALA A 981 0.69 10.38 20.12
N PHE A 982 1.16 11.40 20.83
CA PHE A 982 0.32 12.34 21.57
C PHE A 982 0.38 13.73 20.93
N TYR A 983 -0.78 14.26 20.57
CA TYR A 983 -0.95 15.56 19.92
C TYR A 983 -1.71 16.54 20.83
N LYS A 984 -1.23 17.79 20.86
CA LYS A 984 -1.84 18.89 21.61
C LYS A 984 -1.54 20.23 20.92
N GLU A 985 -2.59 20.91 20.48
CA GLU A 985 -2.48 22.26 19.91
C GLU A 985 -3.12 23.30 20.84
N GLY A 986 -2.28 24.08 21.54
CA GLY A 986 -2.74 25.12 22.46
C GLY A 986 -3.75 24.61 23.50
N LYS A 987 -4.95 25.20 23.50
CA LYS A 987 -6.10 24.81 24.35
C LYS A 987 -7.09 23.87 23.65
N GLY A 988 -6.80 23.43 22.43
CA GLY A 988 -7.64 22.53 21.66
C GLY A 988 -7.77 21.13 22.27
N ARG A 989 -8.43 20.25 21.52
CA ARG A 989 -8.66 18.84 21.88
C ARG A 989 -7.32 18.10 22.02
N LYS A 990 -7.29 17.15 22.95
CA LYS A 990 -6.14 16.28 23.20
C LYS A 990 -6.36 14.98 22.44
N LEU A 991 -5.34 14.52 21.72
CA LEU A 991 -5.42 13.35 20.86
C LEU A 991 -4.27 12.40 21.16
N LEU A 992 -4.59 11.15 21.48
CA LEU A 992 -3.64 10.04 21.57
C LEU A 992 -3.92 9.09 20.41
N ARG A 993 -3.00 8.97 19.46
CA ARG A 993 -3.18 8.19 18.24
C ARG A 993 -2.26 6.97 18.25
N LEU A 994 -2.79 5.83 17.83
CA LEU A 994 -2.02 4.63 17.55
C LEU A 994 -1.72 4.55 16.04
N LYS A 995 -0.44 4.68 15.68
CA LYS A 995 0.07 4.67 14.29
C LYS A 995 0.46 3.26 13.86
N ASP A 996 0.53 3.04 12.55
CA ASP A 996 0.99 1.78 11.93
C ASP A 996 0.09 0.55 12.25
N VAL A 997 -1.20 0.80 12.44
CA VAL A 997 -2.21 -0.24 12.67
C VAL A 997 -2.55 -0.94 11.35
N VAL A 998 -2.52 -2.27 11.36
CA VAL A 998 -2.88 -3.13 10.22
C VAL A 998 -3.76 -4.27 10.75
N LEU A 999 -4.91 -4.46 10.12
CA LEU A 999 -5.88 -5.48 10.52
C LEU A 999 -5.73 -6.75 9.70
N ARG A 1000 -6.13 -7.86 10.31
CA ARG A 1000 -6.31 -9.14 9.62
C ARG A 1000 -7.48 -9.10 8.64
N HIS A 1001 -7.42 -9.96 7.62
CA HIS A 1001 -8.52 -10.10 6.66
C HIS A 1001 -9.83 -10.51 7.33
N ASP A 1002 -10.94 -9.96 6.86
CA ASP A 1002 -12.28 -10.38 7.25
C ASP A 1002 -13.01 -10.98 6.03
N PRO A 1003 -13.26 -12.30 5.98
CA PRO A 1003 -13.93 -12.91 4.83
C PRO A 1003 -15.37 -12.39 4.64
N VAL A 1004 -16.00 -11.86 5.70
CA VAL A 1004 -17.34 -11.25 5.62
C VAL A 1004 -17.28 -9.79 5.15
N ARG A 1005 -16.12 -9.12 5.32
CA ARG A 1005 -15.84 -7.76 4.84
C ARG A 1005 -14.59 -7.73 3.97
N ALA A 1006 -14.67 -8.42 2.85
CA ALA A 1006 -13.50 -8.67 2.04
C ALA A 1006 -13.02 -7.44 1.24
N HIS A 1007 -13.87 -6.42 1.06
CA HIS A 1007 -13.57 -5.23 0.24
C HIS A 1007 -13.04 -4.03 1.04
N ASP A 1008 -13.17 -4.02 2.37
CA ASP A 1008 -12.63 -2.98 3.23
C ASP A 1008 -12.15 -3.56 4.57
N GLY A 1009 -11.09 -2.99 5.16
CA GLY A 1009 -10.68 -3.32 6.53
C GLY A 1009 -11.59 -2.71 7.60
N HIS A 1010 -12.84 -2.36 7.30
CA HIS A 1010 -13.69 -1.53 8.17
C HIS A 1010 -14.49 -2.35 9.20
N SER A 1011 -13.92 -3.44 9.69
CA SER A 1011 -14.58 -4.35 10.63
C SER A 1011 -14.20 -4.03 12.07
N ILE A 1012 -15.14 -3.49 12.86
CA ILE A 1012 -14.93 -3.23 14.29
C ILE A 1012 -14.43 -4.46 15.03
N ARG A 1013 -14.93 -5.65 14.67
CA ARG A 1013 -14.48 -6.92 15.26
C ARG A 1013 -12.97 -7.12 15.10
N ARG A 1014 -12.42 -6.85 13.91
CA ARG A 1014 -10.97 -7.02 13.64
C ARG A 1014 -10.12 -5.98 14.37
N TYR A 1015 -10.63 -4.76 14.54
CA TYR A 1015 -9.98 -3.75 15.40
C TYR A 1015 -9.84 -4.25 16.84
N LEU A 1016 -10.92 -4.77 17.43
CA LEU A 1016 -10.91 -5.21 18.83
C LEU A 1016 -10.12 -6.50 19.04
N GLU A 1017 -10.25 -7.50 18.15
CA GLU A 1017 -9.49 -8.75 18.24
C GLU A 1017 -7.98 -8.54 18.09
N GLY A 1018 -7.57 -7.56 17.29
CA GLY A 1018 -6.15 -7.23 17.08
C GLY A 1018 -5.57 -6.26 18.11
N ALA A 1019 -6.36 -5.76 19.07
CA ALA A 1019 -5.93 -4.78 20.06
C ALA A 1019 -4.66 -5.24 20.79
N PRO A 1020 -3.60 -4.41 20.87
CA PRO A 1020 -2.34 -4.77 21.51
C PRO A 1020 -2.46 -4.69 23.03
N ALA A 1021 -1.50 -5.30 23.75
CA ALA A 1021 -1.48 -5.27 25.22
C ALA A 1021 -1.47 -3.83 25.75
N THR A 1022 -0.72 -2.92 25.11
CA THR A 1022 -0.65 -1.51 25.50
C THR A 1022 -1.99 -0.78 25.41
N LEU A 1023 -2.89 -1.19 24.50
CA LEU A 1023 -4.26 -0.65 24.45
C LEU A 1023 -5.11 -1.19 25.61
N HIS A 1024 -4.93 -2.46 25.99
CA HIS A 1024 -5.61 -3.03 27.16
C HIS A 1024 -5.17 -2.29 28.43
N ASP A 1025 -3.88 -2.01 28.58
CA ASP A 1025 -3.32 -1.26 29.72
C ASP A 1025 -3.94 0.14 29.82
N LEU A 1026 -4.04 0.85 28.69
CA LEU A 1026 -4.70 2.16 28.62
C LEU A 1026 -6.18 2.08 29.05
N LEU A 1027 -6.92 1.07 28.58
CA LEU A 1027 -8.33 0.91 28.93
C LEU A 1027 -8.52 0.53 30.40
N ASN A 1028 -7.65 -0.32 30.96
CA ASN A 1028 -7.62 -0.63 32.39
C ASN A 1028 -7.36 0.63 33.23
N LEU A 1029 -6.41 1.48 32.83
CA LEU A 1029 -6.18 2.77 33.49
C LEU A 1029 -7.47 3.61 33.56
N PHE A 1030 -8.27 3.64 32.48
CA PHE A 1030 -9.54 4.37 32.48
C PHE A 1030 -10.64 3.75 33.34
N LEU A 1031 -10.67 2.42 33.44
CA LEU A 1031 -11.64 1.65 34.25
C LEU A 1031 -11.35 1.76 35.74
N GLU A 1032 -10.06 1.76 36.14
CA GLU A 1032 -9.64 1.77 37.53
C GLU A 1032 -9.52 3.20 38.11
N ALA A 1033 -9.19 4.19 37.28
CA ALA A 1033 -9.00 5.56 37.75
C ALA A 1033 -10.30 6.18 38.26
N PRO A 1034 -10.26 6.94 39.38
CA PRO A 1034 -11.44 7.65 39.89
C PRO A 1034 -12.13 8.49 38.81
N LEU A 1035 -13.46 8.45 38.78
CA LEU A 1035 -14.25 9.07 37.71
C LEU A 1035 -14.17 10.60 37.70
N ASN A 1036 -13.75 11.24 38.79
CA ASN A 1036 -13.51 12.67 38.85
C ASN A 1036 -12.10 13.07 38.36
N ILE A 1037 -11.30 12.16 37.79
CA ILE A 1037 -10.02 12.51 37.15
C ILE A 1037 -10.25 12.88 35.68
N ARG A 1038 -9.53 13.90 35.21
CA ARG A 1038 -9.56 14.36 33.82
C ARG A 1038 -8.97 13.31 32.87
N ALA A 1039 -9.61 13.12 31.73
CA ALA A 1039 -9.13 12.17 30.73
C ALA A 1039 -7.74 12.51 30.17
N ASP A 1040 -7.45 13.80 29.93
CA ASP A 1040 -6.15 14.20 29.37
C ASP A 1040 -4.97 13.95 30.31
N MET A 1041 -5.21 13.90 31.63
CA MET A 1041 -4.19 13.52 32.61
C MET A 1041 -3.83 12.05 32.46
N LEU A 1042 -4.82 11.16 32.40
CA LEU A 1042 -4.62 9.72 32.23
C LEU A 1042 -3.93 9.39 30.90
N MET A 1043 -4.32 10.06 29.81
CA MET A 1043 -3.66 9.88 28.51
C MET A 1043 -2.18 10.28 28.54
N ARG A 1044 -1.83 11.36 29.24
CA ARG A 1044 -0.43 11.81 29.38
C ARG A 1044 0.38 10.88 30.27
N GLU A 1045 -0.21 10.43 31.38
CA GLU A 1045 0.40 9.45 32.27
C GLU A 1045 0.74 8.17 31.49
N PHE A 1046 -0.24 7.60 30.79
CA PHE A 1046 -0.01 6.46 29.92
C PHE A 1046 1.08 6.72 28.89
N TYR A 1047 1.00 7.83 28.14
CA TYR A 1047 1.98 8.13 27.10
C TYR A 1047 3.40 8.27 27.66
N ALA A 1048 3.56 8.87 28.85
CA ALA A 1048 4.86 8.97 29.52
C ALA A 1048 5.44 7.58 29.84
N THR A 1049 4.62 6.64 30.31
CA THR A 1049 5.08 5.25 30.54
C THR A 1049 5.58 4.57 29.26
N GLN A 1050 4.91 4.81 28.12
CA GLN A 1050 5.30 4.22 26.84
C GLN A 1050 6.62 4.78 26.28
N GLN A 1051 7.00 6.00 26.65
CA GLN A 1051 8.30 6.57 26.27
C GLN A 1051 9.44 6.00 27.12
N THR A 1052 9.22 5.75 28.40
CA THR A 1052 10.25 5.19 29.30
C THR A 1052 10.62 3.74 29.00
N THR A 1053 9.69 2.92 28.48
CA THR A 1053 9.96 1.51 28.13
C THR A 1053 10.70 1.34 26.80
N ARG A 1054 10.87 2.42 26.01
CA ARG A 1054 11.58 2.42 24.71
C ARG A 1054 13.05 2.82 24.82
N HIS A 1055 13.49 3.29 25.99
CA HIS A 1055 14.87 3.57 26.36
C HIS A 1055 15.40 2.47 27.28
#